data_AF-A9V0C2-F1
#
_entry.id   AF-A9V0C2-F1
#
_cell.length_a   1.000
_cell.length_b   1.000
_cell.length_c   1.000
_cell.angle_alpha   90.00
_cell.angle_beta   90.00
_cell.angle_gamma   90.00
#
_symmetry.space_group_name_H-M   'P 1'
#
loop_
_entity.id
_entity.type
_entity.pdbx_description
1 polymer ?
#
loop_
_entity_poly.entity_id
_entity_poly.type
_entity_poly.pdbx_seq_one_letter_code
_entity_poly.pdbx_strand_id
1 'polypeptide(L)'
;MEDESWREDADDLGEDDNDADGDDMEILHPDHPAMQRVQRALEAQLKQRQQEVSEELADQNNNLKQETKRREQLGVELYGVQQQLAALQARLENAADGKDVHAERRAAVEQALHETQQLHDQINKELKAKRSAAEQAQREFDELRSQVIMFEQHADELSSEVKGAKRAALKANRDQDKIEQAKQEQDLFVDRLRERLKELEREIVVKKKQKEAQAEETASARDALREAQAEIDEIVMRRKEVTSLWQASQQGLTKRNEALANMQQQAREQQQELFAKQLEVEGLERLVRQAQERHEQLSAQLTRLQNEYASQKKKLEALLAKQDEVQQEYTVVSKALQQVEEQLARHEQQINIRTSELNMARDKVDRLSRDQVALEERLVGHMQDKLTVDAAGRNVGHRIQGVRKQIAEQEALLAEAENTVARHNLTANEHEADIEQMEETRRELVKNEQALGQEVETAEKDMKQNYIFIERKQSQIDRLNKRIGTLRARLAEEGAGNEDLSPAQIEVSNYRREINATIEENNVLQGRWLSRQSELVAQERRLEAEQKQLDELRTKHQVLSERQYRLDAETEQRRGEIRDQERLFKQLQNELVKLNTLVTSNRGKQEDLQQNHQLMEADFVRQLREEEALCVHLQSELQQIEEERTRLLNAVVEAERQLLLWEKKIQLAKETKAELNQNEGADELNSMRGEIHRMTLRLAQLDRQKEELIKEMERSVDRRGTIGSKARLAAKKGQPTSQTVQKEVLELKRKVKQAIADARHAQENIAEADAETEAVQRSVEEYRQETAQLSSQYKQLQERVMSLHGERQQNLETLVHHQDTIKYFEGVEAGRQRRRYKDPEVYPSKLEAQENKLQALHGVVDYMLNIEPEARPMLESIKSLIGLQLQVSHKTI
;
A
#
# COMPACT_ATOMS: atom_id res chain seq x y z
N MET A 1 2.67 120.99 -100.24
CA MET A 1 3.98 120.35 -99.98
C MET A 1 3.90 118.93 -100.50
N GLU A 2 4.30 118.62 -101.73
CA GLU A 2 4.75 119.42 -102.89
C GLU A 2 4.19 118.64 -104.10
N ASP A 3 3.27 119.18 -104.92
CA ASP A 3 3.43 120.16 -106.02
C ASP A 3 3.81 119.54 -107.38
N GLU A 4 3.40 120.21 -108.48
CA GLU A 4 3.76 119.94 -109.89
C GLU A 4 3.24 118.63 -110.57
N SER A 5 2.94 118.56 -111.90
CA SER A 5 2.85 119.59 -112.97
C SER A 5 2.12 119.08 -114.26
N TRP A 6 1.14 119.86 -114.78
CA TRP A 6 0.75 120.17 -116.20
C TRP A 6 0.53 119.04 -117.26
N ARG A 7 -0.61 118.95 -118.00
CA ARG A 7 -1.07 119.63 -119.28
C ARG A 7 -0.41 119.10 -120.59
N GLU A 8 -0.91 119.20 -121.84
CA GLU A 8 -2.14 119.72 -122.54
C GLU A 8 -2.27 119.09 -123.97
N ASP A 9 -3.41 119.28 -124.67
CA ASP A 9 -3.62 119.33 -126.15
C ASP A 9 -3.28 118.11 -127.09
N ALA A 10 -3.59 118.05 -128.41
CA ALA A 10 -4.72 118.41 -129.33
C ALA A 10 -4.30 118.02 -130.82
N ASP A 11 -5.05 117.95 -131.94
CA ASP A 11 -6.49 117.89 -132.31
C ASP A 11 -6.65 117.41 -133.82
N ASP A 12 -7.84 117.64 -134.44
CA ASP A 12 -8.09 118.03 -135.87
C ASP A 12 -8.45 117.00 -137.01
N LEU A 13 -9.63 117.23 -137.65
CA LEU A 13 -10.09 117.22 -139.09
C LEU A 13 -9.56 116.23 -140.18
N GLY A 14 -10.23 115.98 -141.34
CA GLY A 14 -11.56 116.38 -141.87
C GLY A 14 -11.82 116.02 -143.38
N GLU A 15 -13.12 115.96 -143.76
CA GLU A 15 -13.81 116.41 -145.02
C GLU A 15 -13.67 115.77 -146.46
N ASP A 16 -14.87 115.55 -147.09
CA ASP A 16 -15.40 115.93 -148.44
C ASP A 16 -15.24 115.18 -149.82
N ASP A 17 -16.41 114.80 -150.37
CA ASP A 17 -17.08 115.14 -151.68
C ASP A 17 -16.97 114.46 -153.10
N ASN A 18 -18.18 114.15 -153.63
CA ASN A 18 -18.84 114.39 -154.96
C ASN A 18 -18.65 113.59 -156.30
N ASP A 19 -19.81 113.10 -156.79
CA ASP A 19 -20.51 113.20 -158.11
C ASP A 19 -20.02 112.67 -159.49
N ALA A 20 -20.99 112.13 -160.29
CA ALA A 20 -21.45 112.58 -161.64
C ALA A 20 -21.84 111.50 -162.72
N ASP A 21 -23.11 111.54 -163.17
CA ASP A 21 -23.75 111.39 -164.51
C ASP A 21 -23.33 110.40 -165.65
N GLY A 22 -24.30 110.02 -166.54
CA GLY A 22 -24.03 109.71 -167.97
C GLY A 22 -24.94 108.73 -168.80
N ASP A 23 -25.98 109.26 -169.47
CA ASP A 23 -26.56 108.94 -170.81
C ASP A 23 -27.14 107.56 -171.28
N ASP A 24 -27.99 107.67 -172.33
CA ASP A 24 -28.90 106.68 -172.96
C ASP A 24 -28.33 105.83 -174.13
N MET A 25 -29.04 104.75 -174.51
CA MET A 25 -29.15 104.21 -175.89
C MET A 25 -30.33 103.21 -176.02
N GLU A 26 -31.06 103.23 -177.15
CA GLU A 26 -32.40 102.60 -177.28
C GLU A 26 -32.51 101.52 -178.39
N ILE A 27 -33.65 100.79 -178.40
CA ILE A 27 -34.17 99.84 -179.42
C ILE A 27 -33.50 98.44 -179.35
N LEU A 28 -34.22 97.31 -179.25
CA LEU A 28 -35.67 97.02 -179.39
C LEU A 28 -36.55 97.58 -178.25
N HIS A 29 -37.81 97.92 -178.57
CA HIS A 29 -38.73 98.57 -177.63
C HIS A 29 -39.07 97.67 -176.40
N PRO A 30 -38.90 98.15 -175.15
CA PRO A 30 -39.06 97.33 -173.94
C PRO A 30 -40.42 96.66 -173.74
N ASP A 31 -41.53 97.34 -174.09
CA ASP A 31 -42.90 96.92 -173.74
C ASP A 31 -43.52 95.77 -174.57
N HIS A 32 -42.74 95.04 -175.38
CA HIS A 32 -43.31 93.87 -176.05
C HIS A 32 -43.67 92.77 -175.02
N PRO A 33 -44.94 92.35 -174.86
CA PRO A 33 -45.38 91.57 -173.68
C PRO A 33 -44.68 90.23 -173.45
N ALA A 34 -44.03 89.66 -174.47
CA ALA A 34 -43.21 88.45 -174.33
C ALA A 34 -41.92 88.65 -173.51
N MET A 35 -41.34 89.86 -173.50
CA MET A 35 -40.04 90.12 -172.85
C MET A 35 -40.12 90.25 -171.32
N GLN A 36 -41.29 90.56 -170.76
CA GLN A 36 -41.45 90.82 -169.32
C GLN A 36 -41.04 89.64 -168.41
N ARG A 37 -41.19 88.38 -168.85
CA ARG A 37 -40.71 87.21 -168.07
C ARG A 37 -39.18 87.13 -168.03
N VAL A 38 -38.50 87.52 -169.10
CA VAL A 38 -37.03 87.53 -169.18
C VAL A 38 -36.45 88.68 -168.36
N GLN A 39 -37.06 89.88 -168.44
CA GLN A 39 -36.64 91.05 -167.66
C GLN A 39 -36.79 90.82 -166.15
N ARG A 40 -37.95 90.31 -165.68
CA ARG A 40 -38.17 90.01 -164.25
C ARG A 40 -37.20 88.97 -163.69
N ALA A 41 -36.81 87.97 -164.48
CA ALA A 41 -35.84 86.96 -164.06
C ALA A 41 -34.45 87.56 -163.79
N LEU A 42 -34.04 88.56 -164.57
CA LEU A 42 -32.79 89.30 -164.37
C LEU A 42 -32.86 90.22 -163.14
N GLU A 43 -33.98 90.96 -162.98
CA GLU A 43 -34.19 91.91 -161.89
C GLU A 43 -34.22 91.22 -160.52
N ALA A 44 -34.89 90.07 -160.41
CA ALA A 44 -34.95 89.27 -159.19
C ALA A 44 -33.56 88.78 -158.75
N GLN A 45 -32.70 88.39 -159.70
CA GLN A 45 -31.34 87.92 -159.41
C GLN A 45 -30.45 89.02 -158.82
N LEU A 46 -30.66 90.29 -159.20
CA LEU A 46 -29.93 91.43 -158.63
C LEU A 46 -30.44 91.80 -157.24
N LYS A 47 -31.76 91.87 -157.05
CA LYS A 47 -32.38 92.22 -155.75
C LYS A 47 -32.04 91.21 -154.64
N GLN A 48 -32.05 89.91 -154.94
CA GLN A 48 -31.63 88.89 -153.97
C GLN A 48 -30.18 89.11 -153.50
N ARG A 49 -29.29 89.57 -154.38
CA ARG A 49 -27.86 89.77 -154.05
C ARG A 49 -27.61 90.99 -153.18
N GLN A 50 -28.43 92.05 -153.32
CA GLN A 50 -28.40 93.20 -152.42
C GLN A 50 -28.87 92.80 -151.01
N GLN A 51 -29.84 91.88 -150.92
CA GLN A 51 -30.37 91.39 -149.65
C GLN A 51 -29.34 90.52 -148.90
N GLU A 52 -28.68 89.54 -149.56
CA GLU A 52 -27.59 88.73 -148.94
C GLU A 52 -26.52 89.62 -148.26
N VAL A 53 -26.06 90.68 -148.93
CA VAL A 53 -25.02 91.59 -148.40
C VAL A 53 -25.49 92.44 -147.21
N SER A 54 -26.79 92.79 -147.16
CA SER A 54 -27.34 93.57 -146.04
C SER A 54 -27.45 92.75 -144.74
N GLU A 55 -27.67 91.43 -144.85
CA GLU A 55 -27.75 90.52 -143.72
C GLU A 55 -26.35 90.26 -143.11
N GLU A 56 -25.33 90.06 -143.95
CA GLU A 56 -23.93 89.88 -143.51
C GLU A 56 -23.40 91.08 -142.68
N LEU A 57 -23.81 92.30 -142.99
CA LEU A 57 -23.38 93.52 -142.29
C LEU A 57 -24.07 93.67 -140.91
N ALA A 58 -25.31 93.18 -140.77
CA ALA A 58 -26.03 93.16 -139.50
C ALA A 58 -25.39 92.18 -138.49
N ASP A 59 -25.00 90.99 -138.95
CA ASP A 59 -24.35 89.97 -138.11
C ASP A 59 -22.98 90.42 -137.59
N GLN A 60 -22.17 91.08 -138.43
CA GLN A 60 -20.88 91.69 -138.03
C GLN A 60 -21.07 92.66 -136.84
N ASN A 61 -22.05 93.55 -136.93
CA ASN A 61 -22.35 94.53 -135.87
C ASN A 61 -22.88 93.90 -134.57
N ASN A 62 -23.63 92.79 -134.67
CA ASN A 62 -24.11 92.06 -133.49
C ASN A 62 -22.97 91.34 -132.76
N ASN A 63 -22.01 90.76 -133.48
CA ASN A 63 -20.84 90.10 -132.89
C ASN A 63 -19.96 91.09 -132.10
N LEU A 64 -19.71 92.30 -132.64
CA LEU A 64 -18.94 93.34 -131.95
C LEU A 64 -19.54 93.69 -130.56
N LYS A 65 -20.88 93.77 -130.47
CA LYS A 65 -21.62 94.06 -129.23
C LYS A 65 -21.63 92.91 -128.22
N GLN A 66 -21.32 91.68 -128.63
CA GLN A 66 -21.17 90.56 -127.70
C GLN A 66 -19.78 90.56 -127.04
N GLU A 67 -18.72 90.84 -127.81
CA GLU A 67 -17.35 90.82 -127.27
C GLU A 67 -17.06 92.00 -126.32
N THR A 68 -17.65 93.18 -126.54
CA THR A 68 -17.53 94.28 -125.56
C THR A 68 -18.13 93.91 -124.20
N LYS A 69 -19.32 93.29 -124.19
CA LYS A 69 -19.96 92.79 -122.97
C LYS A 69 -19.15 91.68 -122.29
N ARG A 70 -18.57 90.75 -123.06
CA ARG A 70 -17.67 89.71 -122.51
C ARG A 70 -16.46 90.33 -121.81
N ARG A 71 -15.83 91.35 -122.40
CA ARG A 71 -14.70 92.07 -121.80
C ARG A 71 -15.08 92.75 -120.48
N GLU A 72 -16.26 93.36 -120.41
CA GLU A 72 -16.78 94.00 -119.18
C GLU A 72 -17.08 92.97 -118.08
N GLN A 73 -17.72 91.86 -118.42
CA GLN A 73 -18.01 90.76 -117.49
C GLN A 73 -16.73 90.17 -116.88
N LEU A 74 -15.72 89.86 -117.71
CA LEU A 74 -14.42 89.37 -117.25
C LEU A 74 -13.69 90.36 -116.33
N GLY A 75 -13.89 91.67 -116.52
CA GLY A 75 -13.35 92.70 -115.62
C GLY A 75 -13.97 92.67 -114.22
N VAL A 76 -15.29 92.45 -114.14
CA VAL A 76 -16.01 92.31 -112.85
C VAL A 76 -15.63 91.01 -112.15
N GLU A 77 -15.52 89.90 -112.89
CA GLU A 77 -15.09 88.61 -112.36
C GLU A 77 -13.66 88.68 -111.77
N LEU A 78 -12.73 89.33 -112.48
CA LEU A 78 -11.35 89.52 -112.01
C LEU A 78 -11.29 90.29 -110.69
N TYR A 79 -12.07 91.37 -110.54
CA TYR A 79 -12.17 92.13 -109.30
C TYR A 79 -12.79 91.31 -108.14
N GLY A 80 -13.80 90.49 -108.44
CA GLY A 80 -14.39 89.54 -107.47
C GLY A 80 -13.37 88.53 -106.95
N VAL A 81 -12.55 87.95 -107.84
CA VAL A 81 -11.46 87.04 -107.47
C VAL A 81 -10.39 87.74 -106.63
N GLN A 82 -10.05 89.00 -106.93
CA GLN A 82 -9.10 89.79 -106.14
C GLN A 82 -9.59 90.04 -104.70
N GLN A 83 -10.88 90.37 -104.50
CA GLN A 83 -11.44 90.48 -103.14
C GLN A 83 -11.44 89.14 -102.39
N GLN A 84 -11.78 88.04 -103.08
CA GLN A 84 -11.75 86.70 -102.47
C GLN A 84 -10.33 86.30 -102.03
N LEU A 85 -9.31 86.61 -102.84
CA LEU A 85 -7.91 86.33 -102.52
C LEU A 85 -7.43 87.09 -101.28
N ALA A 86 -7.75 88.39 -101.17
CA ALA A 86 -7.43 89.18 -99.98
C ALA A 86 -8.14 88.65 -98.71
N ALA A 87 -9.41 88.24 -98.82
CA ALA A 87 -10.15 87.64 -97.72
C ALA A 87 -9.61 86.27 -97.30
N LEU A 88 -9.00 85.51 -98.23
CA LEU A 88 -8.33 84.25 -97.92
C LEU A 88 -6.95 84.47 -97.26
N GLN A 89 -6.19 85.47 -97.69
CA GLN A 89 -4.90 85.84 -97.05
C GLN A 89 -5.11 86.22 -95.58
N ALA A 90 -6.04 87.14 -95.29
CA ALA A 90 -6.35 87.54 -93.92
C ALA A 90 -6.83 86.36 -93.04
N ARG A 91 -7.56 85.38 -93.61
CA ARG A 91 -7.93 84.15 -92.89
C ARG A 91 -6.76 83.23 -92.60
N LEU A 92 -5.76 83.19 -93.50
CA LEU A 92 -4.56 82.37 -93.34
C LEU A 92 -3.65 82.94 -92.25
N GLU A 93 -3.49 84.26 -92.20
CA GLU A 93 -2.76 84.98 -91.13
C GLU A 93 -3.40 84.72 -89.75
N ASN A 94 -4.72 84.96 -89.61
CA ASN A 94 -5.45 84.65 -88.37
C ASN A 94 -5.35 83.17 -87.95
N ALA A 95 -5.23 82.23 -88.90
CA ALA A 95 -5.04 80.81 -88.62
C ALA A 95 -3.60 80.46 -88.21
N ALA A 96 -2.60 81.22 -88.67
CA ALA A 96 -1.21 81.10 -88.24
C ALA A 96 -1.04 81.59 -86.79
N ASP A 97 -1.55 82.78 -86.47
CA ASP A 97 -1.53 83.33 -85.10
C ASP A 97 -2.23 82.37 -84.12
N GLY A 98 -3.40 81.84 -84.51
CA GLY A 98 -4.14 80.85 -83.73
C GLY A 98 -3.34 79.56 -83.49
N LYS A 99 -2.64 79.05 -84.50
CA LYS A 99 -1.78 77.86 -84.38
C LYS A 99 -0.68 78.06 -83.35
N ASP A 100 -0.02 79.22 -83.34
CA ASP A 100 1.13 79.43 -82.48
C ASP A 100 0.70 79.66 -81.02
N VAL A 101 -0.43 80.35 -80.77
CA VAL A 101 -1.08 80.39 -79.44
C VAL A 101 -1.49 78.98 -78.95
N HIS A 102 -1.92 78.09 -79.85
CA HIS A 102 -2.19 76.69 -79.50
C HIS A 102 -0.91 75.89 -79.19
N ALA A 103 0.21 76.19 -79.86
CA ALA A 103 1.50 75.56 -79.59
C ALA A 103 2.08 75.96 -78.23
N GLU A 104 2.04 77.25 -77.87
CA GLU A 104 2.45 77.75 -76.54
C GLU A 104 1.64 77.12 -75.41
N ARG A 105 0.31 77.09 -75.55
CA ARG A 105 -0.59 76.45 -74.56
C ARG A 105 -0.31 74.96 -74.42
N ARG A 106 0.00 74.27 -75.53
CA ARG A 106 0.36 72.86 -75.51
C ARG A 106 1.67 72.63 -74.76
N ALA A 107 2.72 73.42 -75.05
CA ALA A 107 4.01 73.31 -74.36
C ALA A 107 3.88 73.54 -72.84
N ALA A 108 3.09 74.54 -72.42
CA ALA A 108 2.82 74.80 -71.00
C ALA A 108 2.09 73.63 -70.30
N VAL A 109 1.12 72.99 -70.98
CA VAL A 109 0.41 71.81 -70.45
C VAL A 109 1.31 70.57 -70.42
N GLU A 110 2.14 70.35 -71.44
CA GLU A 110 3.10 69.23 -71.47
C GLU A 110 4.19 69.39 -70.40
N GLN A 111 4.64 70.62 -70.10
CA GLN A 111 5.53 70.88 -68.97
C GLN A 111 4.85 70.61 -67.61
N ALA A 112 3.64 71.14 -67.38
CA ALA A 112 2.91 70.90 -66.14
C ALA A 112 2.56 69.41 -65.93
N LEU A 113 2.30 68.67 -67.01
CA LEU A 113 2.13 67.22 -66.98
C LEU A 113 3.45 66.52 -66.59
N HIS A 114 4.59 66.97 -67.10
CA HIS A 114 5.88 66.40 -66.73
C HIS A 114 6.24 66.66 -65.26
N GLU A 115 6.03 67.88 -64.76
CA GLU A 115 6.24 68.23 -63.34
C GLU A 115 5.34 67.42 -62.40
N THR A 116 4.05 67.24 -62.74
CA THR A 116 3.14 66.40 -61.96
C THR A 116 3.46 64.90 -62.04
N GLN A 117 3.96 64.40 -63.17
CA GLN A 117 4.50 63.04 -63.28
C GLN A 117 5.72 62.83 -62.38
N GLN A 118 6.68 63.76 -62.37
CA GLN A 118 7.85 63.68 -61.48
C GLN A 118 7.45 63.65 -60.00
N LEU A 119 6.51 64.50 -59.59
CA LEU A 119 5.99 64.53 -58.21
C LEU A 119 5.24 63.22 -57.86
N HIS A 120 4.42 62.70 -58.77
CA HIS A 120 3.75 61.41 -58.60
C HIS A 120 4.75 60.25 -58.43
N ASP A 121 5.84 60.24 -59.19
CA ASP A 121 6.89 59.22 -59.08
C ASP A 121 7.72 59.35 -57.80
N GLN A 122 7.96 60.56 -57.31
CA GLN A 122 8.59 60.81 -56.00
C GLN A 122 7.68 60.30 -54.87
N ILE A 123 6.40 60.67 -54.87
CA ILE A 123 5.41 60.22 -53.89
C ILE A 123 5.27 58.69 -53.92
N ASN A 124 5.26 58.05 -55.09
CA ASN A 124 5.22 56.59 -55.19
C ASN A 124 6.49 55.90 -54.68
N LYS A 125 7.67 56.51 -54.84
CA LYS A 125 8.93 55.99 -54.25
C LYS A 125 8.89 56.10 -52.72
N GLU A 126 8.47 57.24 -52.17
CA GLU A 126 8.26 57.39 -50.73
C GLU A 126 7.21 56.44 -50.16
N LEU A 127 6.08 56.28 -50.86
CA LEU A 127 4.98 55.43 -50.41
C LEU A 127 5.35 53.94 -50.49
N LYS A 128 6.15 53.53 -51.47
CA LYS A 128 6.77 52.20 -51.50
C LYS A 128 7.76 52.02 -50.33
N ALA A 129 8.63 53.00 -50.07
CA ALA A 129 9.58 52.94 -48.95
C ALA A 129 8.87 52.87 -47.57
N LYS A 130 7.81 53.67 -47.37
CA LYS A 130 6.97 53.64 -46.17
C LYS A 130 6.21 52.32 -46.04
N ARG A 131 5.74 51.71 -47.14
CA ARG A 131 5.16 50.35 -47.13
C ARG A 131 6.19 49.29 -46.75
N SER A 132 7.37 49.27 -47.36
CA SER A 132 8.42 48.30 -47.00
C SER A 132 8.89 48.45 -45.55
N ALA A 133 8.99 49.68 -45.04
CA ALA A 133 9.32 49.93 -43.63
C ALA A 133 8.20 49.47 -42.68
N ALA A 134 6.92 49.65 -43.06
CA ALA A 134 5.79 49.12 -42.30
C ALA A 134 5.73 47.58 -42.32
N GLU A 135 6.03 46.95 -43.47
CA GLU A 135 6.15 45.49 -43.57
C GLU A 135 7.32 44.93 -42.74
N GLN A 136 8.44 45.65 -42.66
CA GLN A 136 9.57 45.30 -41.79
C GLN A 136 9.17 45.43 -40.31
N ALA A 137 8.62 46.57 -39.90
CA ALA A 137 8.15 46.78 -38.53
C ALA A 137 7.03 45.79 -38.12
N GLN A 138 6.18 45.37 -39.05
CA GLN A 138 5.17 44.33 -38.79
C GLN A 138 5.81 42.95 -38.58
N ARG A 139 6.84 42.59 -39.36
CA ARG A 139 7.59 41.34 -39.15
C ARG A 139 8.35 41.36 -37.82
N GLU A 140 9.04 42.46 -37.51
CA GLU A 140 9.71 42.66 -36.22
C GLU A 140 8.70 42.57 -35.05
N PHE A 141 7.51 43.16 -35.21
CA PHE A 141 6.44 43.06 -34.22
C PHE A 141 5.92 41.63 -34.05
N ASP A 142 5.64 40.89 -35.13
CA ASP A 142 5.15 39.52 -35.04
C ASP A 142 6.24 38.54 -34.57
N GLU A 143 7.51 38.77 -34.90
CA GLU A 143 8.67 38.05 -34.33
C GLU A 143 8.79 38.31 -32.82
N LEU A 144 8.81 39.58 -32.38
CA LEU A 144 8.86 39.94 -30.96
C LEU A 144 7.63 39.41 -30.19
N ARG A 145 6.45 39.46 -30.80
CA ARG A 145 5.22 38.87 -30.25
C ARG A 145 5.32 37.36 -30.12
N SER A 146 5.92 36.67 -31.09
CA SER A 146 6.18 35.22 -30.98
C SER A 146 7.15 34.92 -29.83
N GLN A 147 8.19 35.74 -29.64
CA GLN A 147 9.13 35.62 -28.52
C GLN A 147 8.43 35.88 -27.18
N VAL A 148 7.56 36.90 -27.07
CA VAL A 148 6.75 37.16 -25.87
C VAL A 148 5.86 35.96 -25.54
N ILE A 149 5.14 35.40 -26.53
CA ILE A 149 4.29 34.21 -26.32
C ILE A 149 5.13 33.01 -25.85
N MET A 150 6.31 32.79 -26.43
CA MET A 150 7.25 31.75 -25.98
C MET A 150 7.74 31.99 -24.54
N PHE A 151 8.02 33.25 -24.16
CA PHE A 151 8.42 33.59 -22.80
C PHE A 151 7.27 33.50 -21.79
N GLU A 152 6.04 33.83 -22.16
CA GLU A 152 4.84 33.64 -21.34
C GLU A 152 4.57 32.15 -21.11
N GLN A 153 4.67 31.32 -22.15
CA GLN A 153 4.57 29.86 -22.04
C GLN A 153 5.67 29.30 -21.13
N HIS A 154 6.93 29.68 -21.32
CA HIS A 154 8.02 29.27 -20.43
C HIS A 154 7.83 29.77 -18.99
N ALA A 155 7.28 30.97 -18.79
CA ALA A 155 7.00 31.50 -17.46
C ALA A 155 5.88 30.71 -16.76
N ASP A 156 4.83 30.29 -17.48
CA ASP A 156 3.76 29.45 -16.93
C ASP A 156 4.21 28.00 -16.70
N GLU A 157 5.07 27.45 -17.57
CA GLU A 157 5.74 26.16 -17.35
C GLU A 157 6.62 26.22 -16.09
N LEU A 158 7.54 27.17 -15.98
CA LEU A 158 8.37 27.38 -14.78
C LEU A 158 7.52 27.65 -13.53
N SER A 159 6.40 28.37 -13.67
CA SER A 159 5.43 28.59 -12.59
C SER A 159 4.76 27.27 -12.16
N SER A 160 4.42 26.40 -13.11
CA SER A 160 3.88 25.07 -12.89
C SER A 160 4.92 24.13 -12.24
N GLU A 161 6.15 24.13 -12.74
CA GLU A 161 7.29 23.39 -12.19
C GLU A 161 7.62 23.85 -10.77
N VAL A 162 7.70 25.15 -10.49
CA VAL A 162 7.91 25.68 -9.14
C VAL A 162 6.75 25.33 -8.20
N LYS A 163 5.49 25.36 -8.68
CA LYS A 163 4.33 24.84 -7.92
C LYS A 163 4.44 23.31 -7.73
N GLY A 164 5.05 22.58 -8.65
CA GLY A 164 5.32 21.15 -8.60
C GLY A 164 6.40 20.81 -7.57
N ALA A 165 7.59 21.41 -7.70
CA ALA A 165 8.71 21.32 -6.78
C ALA A 165 8.33 21.75 -5.35
N LYS A 166 7.54 22.82 -5.18
CA LYS A 166 7.01 23.22 -3.86
C LYS A 166 6.05 22.18 -3.29
N ARG A 167 5.21 21.53 -4.11
CA ARG A 167 4.37 20.39 -3.68
C ARG A 167 5.22 19.15 -3.36
N ALA A 168 6.26 18.88 -4.13
CA ALA A 168 7.19 17.78 -3.90
C ALA A 168 8.00 17.97 -2.61
N ALA A 169 8.51 19.17 -2.34
CA ALA A 169 9.19 19.53 -1.10
C ALA A 169 8.24 19.47 0.10
N LEU A 170 7.02 20.01 0.00
CA LEU A 170 6.01 19.88 1.07
C LEU A 170 5.58 18.43 1.30
N LYS A 171 5.62 17.56 0.29
CA LYS A 171 5.43 16.12 0.46
C LYS A 171 6.65 15.47 1.12
N ALA A 172 7.86 15.77 0.66
CA ALA A 172 9.12 15.24 1.20
C ALA A 172 9.27 15.60 2.68
N ASN A 173 9.01 16.85 3.07
CA ASN A 173 8.98 17.25 4.47
C ASN A 173 7.94 16.46 5.27
N ARG A 174 6.70 16.32 4.78
CA ARG A 174 5.66 15.52 5.47
C ARG A 174 5.97 14.03 5.56
N ASP A 175 6.71 13.49 4.61
CA ASP A 175 7.13 12.09 4.62
C ASP A 175 8.38 11.92 5.53
N GLN A 176 9.25 12.94 5.63
CA GLN A 176 10.30 13.03 6.64
C GLN A 176 9.71 13.19 8.06
N ASP A 177 8.72 14.05 8.29
CA ASP A 177 8.03 14.22 9.57
C ASP A 177 7.50 12.86 10.10
N LYS A 178 6.92 12.04 9.20
CA LYS A 178 6.47 10.67 9.52
C LYS A 178 7.63 9.72 9.82
N ILE A 179 8.73 9.81 9.09
CA ILE A 179 9.93 8.99 9.33
C ILE A 179 10.56 9.37 10.67
N GLU A 180 10.59 10.65 11.03
CA GLU A 180 11.06 11.14 12.33
C GLU A 180 10.12 10.71 13.46
N GLN A 181 8.80 10.77 13.28
CA GLN A 181 7.83 10.23 14.24
C GLN A 181 7.99 8.70 14.43
N ALA A 182 8.02 7.94 13.33
CA ALA A 182 8.22 6.48 13.39
C ALA A 182 9.58 6.11 14.00
N LYS A 183 10.61 6.93 13.78
CA LYS A 183 11.91 6.75 14.43
C LYS A 183 11.87 7.10 15.92
N GLN A 184 11.15 8.14 16.34
CA GLN A 184 10.94 8.43 17.76
C GLN A 184 10.16 7.30 18.46
N GLU A 185 9.15 6.72 17.82
CA GLU A 185 8.46 5.52 18.31
C GLU A 185 9.39 4.30 18.39
N GLN A 186 10.26 4.11 17.40
CA GLN A 186 11.28 3.06 17.38
C GLN A 186 12.31 3.26 18.51
N ASP A 187 12.84 4.47 18.70
CA ASP A 187 13.82 4.79 19.73
C ASP A 187 13.20 4.60 21.14
N LEU A 188 11.95 5.05 21.35
CA LEU A 188 11.18 4.80 22.58
C LEU A 188 10.85 3.31 22.79
N PHE A 189 10.77 2.50 21.73
CA PHE A 189 10.63 1.04 21.85
C PHE A 189 11.97 0.36 22.17
N VAL A 190 13.05 0.80 21.53
CA VAL A 190 14.42 0.34 21.78
C VAL A 190 14.85 0.66 23.21
N ASP A 191 14.52 1.83 23.76
CA ASP A 191 14.84 2.16 25.14
C ASP A 191 14.01 1.37 26.15
N ARG A 192 12.71 1.13 25.89
CA ARG A 192 11.92 0.17 26.70
C ARG A 192 12.50 -1.25 26.65
N LEU A 193 12.98 -1.70 25.50
CA LEU A 193 13.68 -3.00 25.38
C LEU A 193 15.02 -2.99 26.14
N ARG A 194 15.79 -1.90 26.09
CA ARG A 194 17.05 -1.73 26.86
C ARG A 194 16.80 -1.71 28.36
N GLU A 195 15.74 -1.06 28.83
CA GLU A 195 15.35 -1.09 30.25
C GLU A 195 14.92 -2.50 30.65
N ARG A 196 14.05 -3.17 29.87
CA ARG A 196 13.64 -4.54 30.18
C ARG A 196 14.81 -5.53 30.12
N LEU A 197 15.79 -5.31 29.25
CA LEU A 197 17.01 -6.10 29.18
C LEU A 197 17.89 -5.87 30.44
N LYS A 198 18.06 -4.62 30.89
CA LYS A 198 18.74 -4.31 32.18
C LYS A 198 18.01 -4.90 33.39
N GLU A 199 16.68 -4.95 33.38
CA GLU A 199 15.89 -5.64 34.41
C GLU A 199 16.17 -7.15 34.40
N LEU A 200 16.12 -7.79 33.23
CA LEU A 200 16.40 -9.22 33.07
C LEU A 200 17.86 -9.56 33.43
N GLU A 201 18.83 -8.70 33.12
CA GLU A 201 20.22 -8.85 33.56
C GLU A 201 20.34 -8.80 35.09
N ARG A 202 19.66 -7.86 35.76
CA ARG A 202 19.59 -7.78 37.22
C ARG A 202 18.92 -9.02 37.82
N GLU A 203 17.80 -9.46 37.26
CA GLU A 203 17.11 -10.71 37.65
C GLU A 203 18.04 -11.92 37.49
N ILE A 204 18.78 -12.04 36.39
CA ILE A 204 19.77 -13.11 36.15
C ILE A 204 20.90 -13.06 37.18
N VAL A 205 21.43 -11.88 37.53
CA VAL A 205 22.47 -11.74 38.56
C VAL A 205 21.94 -12.14 39.95
N VAL A 206 20.72 -11.71 40.31
CA VAL A 206 20.07 -12.13 41.56
C VAL A 206 19.81 -13.64 41.58
N LYS A 207 19.35 -14.23 40.46
CA LYS A 207 19.10 -15.67 40.35
C LYS A 207 20.37 -16.51 40.36
N LYS A 208 21.48 -16.01 39.81
CA LYS A 208 22.81 -16.63 39.97
C LYS A 208 23.24 -16.66 41.43
N LYS A 209 23.18 -15.52 42.14
CA LYS A 209 23.49 -15.46 43.57
C LYS A 209 22.57 -16.33 44.43
N GLN A 210 21.28 -16.41 44.12
CA GLN A 210 20.35 -17.33 44.79
C GLN A 210 20.73 -18.79 44.55
N LYS A 211 21.13 -19.17 43.32
CA LYS A 211 21.61 -20.52 43.00
C LYS A 211 22.94 -20.85 43.69
N GLU A 212 23.85 -19.89 43.77
CA GLU A 212 25.15 -20.01 44.46
C GLU A 212 24.93 -20.26 45.96
N ALA A 213 24.14 -19.41 46.63
CA ALA A 213 23.78 -19.61 48.04
C ALA A 213 23.06 -20.95 48.28
N GLN A 214 22.11 -21.36 47.41
CA GLN A 214 21.46 -22.67 47.52
C GLN A 214 22.41 -23.85 47.26
N ALA A 215 23.47 -23.67 46.47
CA ALA A 215 24.51 -24.68 46.29
C ALA A 215 25.37 -24.83 47.55
N GLU A 216 25.68 -23.72 48.23
CA GLU A 216 26.40 -23.71 49.51
C GLU A 216 25.54 -24.28 50.66
N GLU A 217 24.28 -23.87 50.79
CA GLU A 217 23.31 -24.44 51.74
C GLU A 217 23.11 -25.94 51.53
N THR A 218 22.96 -26.40 50.28
CA THR A 218 22.83 -27.84 49.99
C THR A 218 24.15 -28.61 50.03
N ALA A 219 25.31 -27.94 50.05
CA ALA A 219 26.58 -28.58 50.39
C ALA A 219 26.66 -28.79 51.91
N SER A 220 26.47 -27.72 52.69
CA SER A 220 26.42 -27.76 54.15
C SER A 220 25.42 -28.79 54.68
N ALA A 221 24.20 -28.83 54.14
CA ALA A 221 23.19 -29.83 54.51
C ALA A 221 23.57 -31.28 54.13
N ARG A 222 24.38 -31.49 53.07
CA ARG A 222 24.91 -32.82 52.72
C ARG A 222 26.03 -33.25 53.66
N ASP A 223 26.87 -32.32 54.11
CA ASP A 223 27.94 -32.61 55.05
C ASP A 223 27.41 -32.86 56.47
N ALA A 224 26.41 -32.09 56.91
CA ALA A 224 25.64 -32.40 58.13
C ALA A 224 24.91 -33.76 58.05
N LEU A 225 24.39 -34.16 56.87
CA LEU A 225 23.83 -35.50 56.65
C LEU A 225 24.90 -36.61 56.67
N ARG A 226 26.12 -36.34 56.23
CA ARG A 226 27.26 -37.28 56.32
C ARG A 226 27.72 -37.45 57.77
N GLU A 227 27.79 -36.36 58.52
CA GLU A 227 28.12 -36.35 59.95
C GLU A 227 27.06 -37.13 60.75
N ALA A 228 25.77 -36.82 60.57
CA ALA A 228 24.67 -37.55 61.18
C ALA A 228 24.63 -39.04 60.77
N GLN A 229 24.99 -39.39 59.53
CA GLN A 229 25.12 -40.79 59.11
C GLN A 229 26.29 -41.49 59.80
N ALA A 230 27.43 -40.81 59.99
CA ALA A 230 28.56 -41.35 60.75
C ALA A 230 28.22 -41.55 62.24
N GLU A 231 27.47 -40.62 62.85
CA GLU A 231 26.92 -40.79 64.20
C GLU A 231 25.96 -41.99 64.28
N ILE A 232 25.06 -42.15 63.29
CA ILE A 232 24.15 -43.31 63.20
C ILE A 232 24.93 -44.62 63.09
N ASP A 233 25.97 -44.66 62.25
CA ASP A 233 26.81 -45.85 62.09
C ASP A 233 27.62 -46.15 63.37
N GLU A 234 28.10 -45.13 64.08
CA GLU A 234 28.72 -45.31 65.40
C GLU A 234 27.72 -45.83 66.44
N ILE A 235 26.51 -45.27 66.50
CA ILE A 235 25.42 -45.74 67.38
C ILE A 235 25.06 -47.20 67.03
N VAL A 236 25.04 -47.58 65.76
CA VAL A 236 24.83 -48.97 65.32
C VAL A 236 25.96 -49.89 65.76
N MET A 237 27.22 -49.43 65.77
CA MET A 237 28.37 -50.19 66.28
C MET A 237 28.31 -50.33 67.80
N ARG A 238 28.15 -49.24 68.55
CA ARG A 238 27.94 -49.24 70.01
C ARG A 238 26.76 -50.14 70.40
N ARG A 239 25.67 -50.16 69.62
CA ARG A 239 24.52 -51.06 69.85
C ARG A 239 24.88 -52.53 69.64
N LYS A 240 25.70 -52.88 68.63
CA LYS A 240 26.20 -54.25 68.44
C LYS A 240 27.07 -54.69 69.64
N GLU A 241 27.97 -53.80 70.10
CA GLU A 241 28.83 -54.04 71.26
C GLU A 241 28.01 -54.28 72.54
N VAL A 242 27.07 -53.39 72.85
CA VAL A 242 26.15 -53.54 74.00
C VAL A 242 25.31 -54.81 73.87
N THR A 243 24.83 -55.16 72.66
CA THR A 243 24.11 -56.43 72.43
C THR A 243 25.00 -57.64 72.68
N SER A 244 26.27 -57.60 72.26
CA SER A 244 27.25 -58.68 72.49
C SER A 244 27.62 -58.82 73.97
N LEU A 245 27.83 -57.71 74.68
CA LEU A 245 28.07 -57.69 76.12
C LEU A 245 26.85 -58.20 76.90
N TRP A 246 25.62 -57.83 76.48
CA TRP A 246 24.39 -58.36 77.06
C TRP A 246 24.23 -59.86 76.80
N GLN A 247 24.50 -60.35 75.58
CA GLN A 247 24.50 -61.78 75.27
C GLN A 247 25.54 -62.56 76.08
N ALA A 248 26.75 -62.01 76.25
CA ALA A 248 27.77 -62.60 77.12
C ALA A 248 27.36 -62.61 78.59
N SER A 249 26.68 -61.55 79.07
CA SER A 249 26.10 -61.48 80.41
C SER A 249 24.98 -62.52 80.60
N GLN A 250 24.09 -62.68 79.61
CA GLN A 250 23.05 -63.71 79.61
C GLN A 250 23.65 -65.12 79.65
N GLN A 251 24.67 -65.42 78.83
CA GLN A 251 25.40 -66.70 78.89
C GLN A 251 26.13 -66.90 80.23
N GLY A 252 26.58 -65.81 80.85
CA GLY A 252 27.12 -65.81 82.21
C GLY A 252 26.06 -66.01 83.30
N LEU A 253 24.80 -65.66 83.04
CA LEU A 253 23.66 -65.92 83.92
C LEU A 253 23.14 -67.34 83.75
N THR A 254 22.99 -67.87 82.53
CA THR A 254 22.58 -69.27 82.32
C THR A 254 23.58 -70.23 82.96
N LYS A 255 24.88 -70.05 82.76
CA LYS A 255 25.93 -70.87 83.42
C LYS A 255 25.91 -70.79 84.95
N ARG A 256 25.56 -69.63 85.52
CA ARG A 256 25.36 -69.49 86.97
C ARG A 256 24.08 -70.19 87.45
N ASN A 257 23.00 -70.11 86.67
CA ASN A 257 21.73 -70.78 86.97
C ASN A 257 21.86 -72.31 86.84
N GLU A 258 22.60 -72.81 85.85
CA GLU A 258 22.98 -74.22 85.68
C GLU A 258 23.81 -74.70 86.88
N ALA A 259 24.85 -73.94 87.28
CA ALA A 259 25.64 -74.27 88.46
C ALA A 259 24.82 -74.26 89.75
N LEU A 260 23.91 -73.29 89.91
CA LEU A 260 23.00 -73.18 91.05
C LEU A 260 21.96 -74.31 91.07
N ALA A 261 21.41 -74.71 89.91
CA ALA A 261 20.52 -75.85 89.79
C ALA A 261 21.23 -77.16 90.16
N ASN A 262 22.47 -77.36 89.69
CA ASN A 262 23.29 -78.51 90.06
C ASN A 262 23.60 -78.53 91.57
N MET A 263 23.92 -77.38 92.19
CA MET A 263 24.09 -77.26 93.64
C MET A 263 22.79 -77.54 94.41
N GLN A 264 21.63 -77.08 93.90
CA GLN A 264 20.33 -77.39 94.51
C GLN A 264 19.96 -78.87 94.37
N GLN A 265 20.35 -79.54 93.27
CA GLN A 265 20.17 -80.97 93.11
C GLN A 265 21.05 -81.74 94.11
N GLN A 266 22.35 -81.42 94.20
CA GLN A 266 23.26 -82.02 95.19
C GLN A 266 22.79 -81.81 96.63
N ALA A 267 22.24 -80.63 96.95
CA ALA A 267 21.65 -80.37 98.26
C ALA A 267 20.40 -81.22 98.54
N ARG A 268 19.56 -81.49 97.53
CA ARG A 268 18.41 -82.42 97.65
C ARG A 268 18.85 -83.86 97.80
N GLU A 269 19.88 -84.28 97.07
CA GLU A 269 20.48 -85.61 97.18
C GLU A 269 21.05 -85.83 98.59
N GLN A 270 21.81 -84.87 99.13
CA GLN A 270 22.29 -84.92 100.52
C GLN A 270 21.15 -84.86 101.56
N GLN A 271 20.05 -84.14 101.29
CA GLN A 271 18.87 -84.18 102.16
C GLN A 271 18.19 -85.57 102.16
N GLN A 272 18.17 -86.27 101.02
CA GLN A 272 17.66 -87.64 100.93
C GLN A 272 18.59 -88.64 101.63
N GLU A 273 19.92 -88.49 101.50
CA GLU A 273 20.89 -89.27 102.27
C GLU A 273 20.76 -89.03 103.78
N LEU A 274 20.62 -87.77 104.22
CA LEU A 274 20.39 -87.44 105.63
C LEU A 274 19.08 -88.04 106.16
N PHE A 275 17.99 -88.01 105.37
CA PHE A 275 16.73 -88.64 105.76
C PHE A 275 16.85 -90.18 105.83
N ALA A 276 17.56 -90.81 104.90
CA ALA A 276 17.87 -92.24 104.96
C ALA A 276 18.71 -92.58 106.21
N LYS A 277 19.68 -91.74 106.57
CA LYS A 277 20.47 -91.90 107.80
C LYS A 277 19.67 -91.64 109.08
N GLN A 278 18.70 -90.74 109.07
CA GLN A 278 17.74 -90.58 110.17
C GLN A 278 16.87 -91.83 110.35
N LEU A 279 16.40 -92.44 109.26
CA LEU A 279 15.68 -93.72 109.29
C LEU A 279 16.54 -94.90 109.78
N GLU A 280 17.83 -94.95 109.41
CA GLU A 280 18.79 -95.90 109.98
C GLU A 280 18.96 -95.70 111.50
N VAL A 281 19.10 -94.44 111.97
CA VAL A 281 19.20 -94.11 113.39
C VAL A 281 17.93 -94.49 114.16
N GLU A 282 16.74 -94.17 113.65
CA GLU A 282 15.48 -94.61 114.26
C GLU A 282 15.38 -96.15 114.34
N GLY A 283 15.85 -96.86 113.31
CA GLY A 283 15.92 -98.32 113.31
C GLY A 283 16.84 -98.85 114.42
N LEU A 284 18.02 -98.25 114.58
CA LEU A 284 18.97 -98.57 115.64
C LEU A 284 18.43 -98.23 117.04
N GLU A 285 17.76 -97.08 117.23
CA GLU A 285 17.13 -96.73 118.51
C GLU A 285 16.05 -97.74 118.93
N ARG A 286 15.22 -98.22 117.99
CA ARG A 286 14.22 -99.25 118.27
C ARG A 286 14.86 -100.58 118.69
N LEU A 287 15.98 -100.95 118.07
CA LEU A 287 16.77 -102.13 118.48
C LEU A 287 17.43 -101.95 119.87
N VAL A 288 17.91 -100.74 120.19
CA VAL A 288 18.43 -100.40 121.53
C VAL A 288 17.33 -100.48 122.59
N ARG A 289 16.13 -99.97 122.34
CA ARG A 289 14.99 -100.10 123.28
C ARG A 289 14.61 -101.57 123.51
N GLN A 290 14.54 -102.40 122.47
CA GLN A 290 14.31 -103.84 122.63
C GLN A 290 15.42 -104.55 123.42
N ALA A 291 16.67 -104.06 123.36
CA ALA A 291 17.76 -104.57 124.20
C ALA A 291 17.64 -104.11 125.67
N GLN A 292 17.21 -102.86 125.90
CA GLN A 292 16.95 -102.31 127.23
C GLN A 292 15.78 -103.03 127.92
N GLU A 293 14.65 -103.24 127.24
CA GLU A 293 13.50 -104.00 127.76
C GLU A 293 13.89 -105.43 128.20
N ARG A 294 14.74 -106.11 127.40
CA ARG A 294 15.28 -107.44 127.76
C ARG A 294 16.20 -107.39 128.98
N HIS A 295 17.03 -106.34 129.09
CA HIS A 295 17.90 -106.14 130.25
C HIS A 295 17.09 -105.86 131.52
N GLU A 296 16.03 -105.05 131.45
CA GLU A 296 15.13 -104.79 132.58
C GLU A 296 14.41 -106.06 133.03
N GLN A 297 13.91 -106.89 132.10
CA GLN A 297 13.30 -108.19 132.42
C GLN A 297 14.27 -109.12 133.16
N LEU A 298 15.54 -109.19 132.73
CA LEU A 298 16.58 -109.97 133.40
C LEU A 298 16.94 -109.40 134.78
N SER A 299 17.03 -108.07 134.92
CA SER A 299 17.27 -107.39 136.20
C SER A 299 16.15 -107.61 137.21
N ALA A 300 14.89 -107.61 136.74
CA ALA A 300 13.72 -107.92 137.56
C ALA A 300 13.66 -109.39 138.01
N GLN A 301 14.19 -110.34 137.22
CA GLN A 301 14.36 -111.73 137.65
C GLN A 301 15.48 -111.85 138.70
N LEU A 302 16.61 -111.18 138.48
CA LEU A 302 17.77 -111.24 139.36
C LEU A 302 17.49 -110.65 140.75
N THR A 303 16.77 -109.52 140.83
CA THR A 303 16.34 -108.92 142.11
C THR A 303 15.32 -109.78 142.87
N ARG A 304 14.44 -110.54 142.18
CA ARG A 304 13.57 -111.53 142.85
C ARG A 304 14.38 -112.64 143.50
N LEU A 305 15.33 -113.23 142.78
CA LEU A 305 16.21 -114.29 143.31
C LEU A 305 17.07 -113.80 144.49
N GLN A 306 17.54 -112.55 144.46
CA GLN A 306 18.26 -111.93 145.58
C GLN A 306 17.37 -111.78 146.84
N ASN A 307 16.11 -111.37 146.67
CA ASN A 307 15.16 -111.25 147.78
C ASN A 307 14.78 -112.61 148.37
N GLU A 308 14.60 -113.64 147.54
CA GLU A 308 14.40 -115.03 148.00
C GLU A 308 15.61 -115.52 148.81
N TYR A 309 16.83 -115.34 148.30
CA TYR A 309 18.07 -115.68 149.01
C TYR A 309 18.19 -114.96 150.36
N ALA A 310 17.92 -113.65 150.41
CA ALA A 310 17.93 -112.87 151.65
C ALA A 310 16.89 -113.36 152.66
N SER A 311 15.72 -113.83 152.21
CA SER A 311 14.69 -114.40 153.08
C SER A 311 15.12 -115.73 153.72
N GLN A 312 15.85 -116.58 152.98
CA GLN A 312 16.37 -117.84 153.51
C GLN A 312 17.54 -117.61 154.46
N LYS A 313 18.43 -116.64 154.16
CA LYS A 313 19.53 -116.27 155.06
C LYS A 313 19.02 -115.83 156.44
N LYS A 314 17.99 -114.99 156.50
CA LYS A 314 17.38 -114.57 157.78
C LYS A 314 16.78 -115.71 158.59
N LYS A 315 16.22 -116.74 157.93
CA LYS A 315 15.75 -117.96 158.62
C LYS A 315 16.90 -118.79 159.20
N LEU A 316 18.04 -118.83 158.52
CA LEU A 316 19.26 -119.49 159.01
C LEU A 316 19.82 -118.78 160.25
N GLU A 317 19.93 -117.45 160.19
CA GLU A 317 20.37 -116.59 161.30
C GLU A 317 19.47 -116.75 162.54
N ALA A 318 18.15 -116.84 162.34
CA ALA A 318 17.18 -117.06 163.42
C ALA A 318 17.19 -118.48 164.03
N LEU A 319 17.78 -119.48 163.34
CA LEU A 319 17.99 -120.82 163.90
C LEU A 319 19.30 -120.88 164.70
N LEU A 320 20.36 -120.21 164.23
CA LEU A 320 21.64 -120.11 164.95
C LEU A 320 21.47 -119.38 166.30
N ALA A 321 20.73 -118.26 166.32
CA ALA A 321 20.47 -117.53 167.58
C ALA A 321 19.82 -118.41 168.68
N LYS A 322 18.93 -119.33 168.29
CA LYS A 322 18.30 -120.29 169.22
C LYS A 322 19.24 -121.40 169.68
N GLN A 323 20.26 -121.72 168.90
CA GLN A 323 21.29 -122.68 169.29
C GLN A 323 22.21 -122.07 170.37
N ASP A 324 22.59 -120.80 170.22
CA ASP A 324 23.43 -120.07 171.18
C ASP A 324 22.70 -119.84 172.52
N GLU A 325 21.39 -119.57 172.47
CA GLU A 325 20.53 -119.38 173.66
C GLU A 325 20.50 -120.65 174.54
N VAL A 326 20.26 -121.82 173.94
CA VAL A 326 20.28 -123.12 174.64
C VAL A 326 21.68 -123.50 175.14
N GLN A 327 22.75 -123.12 174.44
CA GLN A 327 24.12 -123.31 174.95
C GLN A 327 24.38 -122.47 176.20
N GLN A 328 23.87 -121.24 176.28
CA GLN A 328 24.03 -120.42 177.48
C GLN A 328 23.31 -121.03 178.68
N GLU A 329 22.06 -121.49 178.52
CA GLU A 329 21.30 -122.18 179.58
C GLU A 329 22.06 -123.39 180.14
N TYR A 330 22.66 -124.22 179.27
CA TYR A 330 23.45 -125.39 179.68
C TYR A 330 24.65 -125.01 180.58
N THR A 331 25.35 -123.90 180.27
CA THR A 331 26.49 -123.45 181.08
C THR A 331 26.10 -122.91 182.46
N VAL A 332 24.88 -122.41 182.63
CA VAL A 332 24.36 -121.94 183.93
C VAL A 332 24.04 -123.13 184.84
N VAL A 333 23.34 -124.14 184.30
CA VAL A 333 23.00 -125.37 185.04
C VAL A 333 24.27 -126.13 185.46
N SER A 334 25.27 -126.24 184.57
CA SER A 334 26.55 -126.89 184.88
C SER A 334 27.28 -126.24 186.07
N LYS A 335 27.31 -124.91 186.16
CA LYS A 335 27.97 -124.20 187.28
C LYS A 335 27.21 -124.32 188.60
N ALA A 336 25.88 -124.37 188.56
CA ALA A 336 25.07 -124.55 189.75
C ALA A 336 25.28 -125.93 190.39
N LEU A 337 25.39 -126.98 189.58
CA LEU A 337 25.64 -128.35 190.05
C LEU A 337 26.98 -128.46 190.80
N GLN A 338 28.03 -127.91 190.21
CA GLN A 338 29.41 -128.02 190.72
C GLN A 338 29.60 -127.36 192.11
N GLN A 339 28.85 -126.29 192.41
CA GLN A 339 28.88 -125.63 193.72
C GLN A 339 28.15 -126.41 194.83
N VAL A 340 27.19 -127.28 194.48
CA VAL A 340 26.49 -128.14 195.44
C VAL A 340 27.36 -129.36 195.80
N GLU A 341 28.03 -129.94 194.80
CA GLU A 341 28.95 -131.08 194.98
C GLU A 341 30.14 -130.74 195.91
N GLU A 342 30.74 -129.55 195.77
CA GLU A 342 31.80 -129.08 196.67
C GLU A 342 31.37 -128.96 198.14
N GLN A 343 30.12 -128.59 198.41
CA GLN A 343 29.63 -128.46 199.80
C GLN A 343 29.29 -129.82 200.40
N LEU A 344 28.77 -130.75 199.60
CA LEU A 344 28.49 -132.13 200.03
C LEU A 344 29.78 -132.83 200.50
N ALA A 345 30.83 -132.79 199.69
CA ALA A 345 32.12 -133.45 199.97
C ALA A 345 32.79 -132.96 201.27
N ARG A 346 32.64 -131.67 201.61
CA ARG A 346 33.21 -131.08 202.84
C ARG A 346 32.51 -131.59 204.11
N HIS A 347 31.20 -131.87 204.04
CA HIS A 347 30.46 -132.47 205.15
C HIS A 347 30.71 -133.98 205.27
N GLU A 348 30.85 -134.70 204.15
CA GLU A 348 31.23 -136.12 204.16
C GLU A 348 32.62 -136.35 204.79
N GLN A 349 33.60 -135.47 204.56
CA GLN A 349 34.90 -135.57 205.22
C GLN A 349 34.81 -135.45 206.75
N GLN A 350 33.95 -134.57 207.27
CA GLN A 350 33.74 -134.45 208.72
C GLN A 350 33.01 -135.67 209.31
N ILE A 351 32.08 -136.24 208.55
CA ILE A 351 31.39 -137.50 208.91
C ILE A 351 32.40 -138.66 208.97
N ASN A 352 33.31 -138.78 207.99
CA ASN A 352 34.30 -139.87 207.94
C ASN A 352 35.34 -139.82 209.07
N ILE A 353 35.78 -138.63 209.48
CA ILE A 353 36.66 -138.49 210.64
C ILE A 353 35.92 -138.95 211.91
N ARG A 354 34.71 -138.45 212.16
CA ARG A 354 33.91 -138.82 213.34
C ARG A 354 33.49 -140.29 213.37
N THR A 355 33.17 -140.91 212.23
CA THR A 355 32.84 -142.35 212.20
C THR A 355 34.06 -143.23 212.44
N SER A 356 35.28 -142.79 212.12
CA SER A 356 36.49 -143.53 212.49
C SER A 356 36.71 -143.56 214.02
N GLU A 357 36.53 -142.42 214.71
CA GLU A 357 36.59 -142.33 216.17
C GLU A 357 35.50 -143.19 216.84
N LEU A 358 34.29 -143.17 216.29
CA LEU A 358 33.13 -143.91 216.81
C LEU A 358 33.24 -145.42 216.53
N ASN A 359 33.89 -145.85 215.44
CA ASN A 359 34.16 -147.27 215.20
C ASN A 359 35.21 -147.84 216.19
N MET A 360 36.20 -147.05 216.63
CA MET A 360 37.07 -147.46 217.75
C MET A 360 36.34 -147.50 219.10
N ALA A 361 35.25 -146.72 219.26
CA ALA A 361 34.35 -146.88 220.40
C ALA A 361 33.46 -148.13 220.28
N ARG A 362 33.02 -148.52 219.07
CA ARG A 362 32.26 -149.75 218.81
C ARG A 362 33.01 -150.99 219.28
N ASP A 363 34.30 -151.17 218.97
CA ASP A 363 35.08 -152.33 219.46
C ASP A 363 35.21 -152.44 221.01
N LYS A 364 34.79 -151.39 221.74
CA LYS A 364 34.69 -151.35 223.20
C LYS A 364 33.25 -151.46 223.71
N VAL A 365 32.27 -150.92 223.00
CA VAL A 365 30.83 -151.05 223.31
C VAL A 365 30.27 -152.40 222.87
N ASP A 366 30.74 -152.97 221.76
CA ASP A 366 30.53 -154.36 221.35
C ASP A 366 31.44 -155.34 222.15
N ARG A 367 31.80 -154.94 223.37
CA ARG A 367 32.10 -155.84 224.50
C ARG A 367 31.12 -155.69 225.67
N LEU A 368 30.46 -154.55 225.84
CA LEU A 368 29.20 -154.44 226.60
C LEU A 368 28.05 -155.18 225.87
N SER A 369 28.17 -155.33 224.54
CA SER A 369 27.81 -156.44 223.62
C SER A 369 26.57 -157.32 223.84
N ARG A 370 26.39 -157.83 225.06
CA ARG A 370 25.58 -159.01 225.37
C ARG A 370 24.70 -158.79 226.60
N ASP A 371 24.95 -157.73 227.38
CA ASP A 371 24.19 -157.40 228.58
C ASP A 371 23.10 -156.36 228.30
N GLN A 372 23.30 -155.47 227.31
CA GLN A 372 22.36 -154.39 226.97
C GLN A 372 21.23 -154.85 226.04
N VAL A 373 21.47 -155.81 225.15
CA VAL A 373 20.44 -156.36 224.24
C VAL A 373 19.33 -157.11 225.02
N ALA A 374 19.62 -157.62 226.22
CA ALA A 374 18.62 -158.19 227.13
C ALA A 374 17.94 -157.16 228.07
N LEU A 375 18.27 -155.87 227.93
CA LEU A 375 17.70 -154.77 228.73
C LEU A 375 17.01 -153.68 227.88
N GLU A 376 17.30 -153.61 226.58
CA GLU A 376 16.74 -152.61 225.64
C GLU A 376 15.75 -153.20 224.61
N GLU A 377 15.26 -154.42 224.80
CA GLU A 377 13.95 -154.90 224.31
C GLU A 377 12.76 -154.14 224.99
N ARG A 378 12.90 -152.83 225.20
CA ARG A 378 12.09 -152.03 226.14
C ARG A 378 11.63 -150.67 225.66
N LEU A 379 12.10 -150.20 224.51
CA LEU A 379 11.76 -148.87 223.99
C LEU A 379 11.95 -148.84 222.45
N VAL A 380 10.95 -149.02 221.57
CA VAL A 380 9.49 -148.85 221.66
C VAL A 380 9.09 -147.48 222.21
N GLY A 381 8.91 -146.50 221.31
CA GLY A 381 8.19 -145.28 221.64
C GLY A 381 8.47 -144.10 220.70
N HIS A 382 7.41 -143.61 220.05
CA HIS A 382 7.13 -142.19 219.80
C HIS A 382 8.03 -141.38 218.80
N MET A 383 7.51 -140.47 217.96
CA MET A 383 6.12 -140.23 217.49
C MET A 383 6.07 -139.16 216.35
N GLN A 384 5.02 -139.24 215.51
CA GLN A 384 4.18 -138.14 214.96
C GLN A 384 4.70 -136.89 214.18
N ASP A 385 3.74 -136.29 213.44
CA ASP A 385 3.53 -134.83 213.17
C ASP A 385 4.41 -134.04 212.14
N LYS A 386 3.92 -133.01 211.38
CA LYS A 386 2.55 -132.60 210.95
C LYS A 386 2.51 -131.53 209.80
N LEU A 387 1.63 -131.76 208.80
CA LEU A 387 0.64 -130.91 208.05
C LEU A 387 0.63 -129.34 207.91
N THR A 388 -0.09 -128.90 206.83
CA THR A 388 -1.03 -127.70 206.66
C THR A 388 -0.52 -126.24 206.47
N VAL A 389 -1.25 -125.23 205.91
CA VAL A 389 -2.31 -125.04 204.82
C VAL A 389 -2.57 -123.50 204.60
N ASP A 390 -3.21 -122.93 203.54
CA ASP A 390 -4.66 -122.51 203.39
C ASP A 390 -4.91 -121.53 202.17
N ALA A 391 -6.13 -120.97 201.96
CA ALA A 391 -6.58 -120.03 200.90
C ALA A 391 -7.62 -118.95 201.41
N ALA A 392 -8.50 -118.18 200.70
CA ALA A 392 -8.94 -117.96 199.30
C ALA A 392 -9.71 -116.59 199.14
N GLY A 393 -10.13 -116.13 197.93
CA GLY A 393 -11.02 -114.94 197.72
C GLY A 393 -11.42 -114.57 196.26
N ARG A 394 -12.52 -113.82 195.99
CA ARG A 394 -13.06 -113.49 194.63
C ARG A 394 -13.88 -112.17 194.49
N ASN A 395 -14.05 -111.70 193.21
CA ASN A 395 -15.09 -110.83 192.60
C ASN A 395 -15.14 -109.28 192.82
N VAL A 396 -14.90 -108.49 191.74
CA VAL A 396 -15.30 -107.04 191.63
C VAL A 396 -15.79 -106.61 190.21
N GLY A 397 -15.92 -107.52 189.23
CA GLY A 397 -15.91 -107.17 187.79
C GLY A 397 -16.97 -106.19 187.22
N HIS A 398 -18.22 -106.17 187.71
CA HIS A 398 -19.32 -105.57 186.95
C HIS A 398 -19.63 -104.07 187.21
N ARG A 399 -19.11 -103.43 188.26
CA ARG A 399 -19.57 -102.07 188.65
C ARG A 399 -18.92 -100.91 187.88
N ILE A 400 -17.76 -101.12 187.25
CA ILE A 400 -17.00 -100.04 186.58
C ILE A 400 -17.57 -99.71 185.18
N GLN A 401 -18.28 -100.64 184.54
CA GLN A 401 -18.73 -100.51 183.15
C GLN A 401 -19.91 -99.52 182.99
N GLY A 402 -20.68 -99.25 184.04
CA GLY A 402 -21.78 -98.27 184.01
C GLY A 402 -21.30 -96.81 184.03
N VAL A 403 -20.40 -96.47 184.96
CA VAL A 403 -19.91 -95.09 185.17
C VAL A 403 -19.25 -94.51 183.91
N ARG A 404 -18.55 -95.35 183.12
CA ARG A 404 -17.89 -94.92 181.88
C ARG A 404 -18.84 -94.49 180.76
N LYS A 405 -20.11 -94.92 180.75
CA LYS A 405 -21.05 -94.52 179.67
C LYS A 405 -21.63 -93.13 179.86
N GLN A 406 -21.99 -92.77 181.10
CA GLN A 406 -22.64 -91.47 181.37
C GLN A 406 -21.69 -90.28 181.28
N ILE A 407 -20.37 -90.52 181.44
CA ILE A 407 -19.33 -89.51 181.21
C ILE A 407 -19.22 -89.19 179.71
N ALA A 408 -19.10 -90.21 178.85
CA ALA A 408 -18.94 -90.05 177.40
C ALA A 408 -20.09 -89.31 176.71
N GLU A 409 -21.34 -89.45 177.20
CA GLU A 409 -22.51 -88.76 176.65
C GLU A 409 -22.60 -87.27 177.05
N GLN A 410 -22.00 -86.87 178.19
CA GLN A 410 -21.85 -85.46 178.57
C GLN A 410 -20.67 -84.80 177.87
N GLU A 411 -19.53 -85.51 177.74
CA GLU A 411 -18.35 -85.03 177.02
C GLU A 411 -18.65 -84.77 175.54
N ALA A 412 -19.48 -85.59 174.90
CA ALA A 412 -19.88 -85.42 173.50
C ALA A 412 -20.64 -84.11 173.22
N LEU A 413 -21.62 -83.76 174.06
CA LEU A 413 -22.41 -82.53 173.90
C LEU A 413 -21.59 -81.26 174.18
N LEU A 414 -20.64 -81.35 175.13
CA LEU A 414 -19.72 -80.26 175.43
C LEU A 414 -18.76 -80.02 174.24
N ALA A 415 -18.20 -81.09 173.67
CA ALA A 415 -17.34 -81.02 172.49
C ALA A 415 -18.05 -80.48 171.21
N GLU A 416 -19.37 -80.67 171.09
CA GLU A 416 -20.16 -80.15 169.96
C GLU A 416 -20.48 -78.63 170.12
N ALA A 417 -20.78 -78.19 171.35
CA ALA A 417 -20.88 -76.77 171.69
C ALA A 417 -19.54 -76.05 171.52
N GLU A 418 -18.43 -76.63 171.99
CA GLU A 418 -17.09 -76.09 171.80
C GLU A 418 -16.68 -76.04 170.32
N ASN A 419 -17.06 -77.03 169.50
CA ASN A 419 -16.80 -77.00 168.06
C ASN A 419 -17.52 -75.85 167.33
N THR A 420 -18.75 -75.50 167.72
CA THR A 420 -19.49 -74.41 167.07
C THR A 420 -18.94 -73.03 167.45
N VAL A 421 -18.58 -72.83 168.73
CA VAL A 421 -17.88 -71.61 169.17
C VAL A 421 -16.48 -71.51 168.53
N ALA A 422 -15.72 -72.60 168.49
CA ALA A 422 -14.40 -72.63 167.87
C ALA A 422 -14.45 -72.31 166.37
N ARG A 423 -15.46 -72.80 165.63
CA ARG A 423 -15.61 -72.48 164.20
C ARG A 423 -15.95 -71.02 163.94
N HIS A 424 -16.85 -70.41 164.72
CA HIS A 424 -17.15 -68.99 164.55
C HIS A 424 -15.97 -68.09 164.92
N ASN A 425 -15.22 -68.43 165.98
CA ASN A 425 -13.98 -67.74 166.32
C ASN A 425 -12.88 -67.96 165.27
N LEU A 426 -12.81 -69.14 164.64
CA LEU A 426 -11.88 -69.38 163.53
C LEU A 426 -12.22 -68.46 162.34
N THR A 427 -13.48 -68.40 161.91
CA THR A 427 -13.89 -67.52 160.81
C THR A 427 -13.73 -66.03 161.12
N ALA A 428 -13.84 -65.63 162.39
CA ALA A 428 -13.54 -64.26 162.82
C ALA A 428 -12.03 -63.97 162.72
N ASN A 429 -11.19 -64.86 163.26
CA ASN A 429 -9.73 -64.73 163.20
C ASN A 429 -9.18 -64.87 161.78
N GLU A 430 -9.82 -65.66 160.91
CA GLU A 430 -9.48 -65.75 159.48
C GLU A 430 -9.73 -64.40 158.79
N HIS A 431 -10.88 -63.74 159.06
CA HIS A 431 -11.15 -62.41 158.52
C HIS A 431 -10.29 -61.29 159.15
N GLU A 432 -9.92 -61.39 160.43
CA GLU A 432 -8.94 -60.47 161.03
C GLU A 432 -7.53 -60.68 160.45
N ALA A 433 -7.12 -61.93 160.18
CA ALA A 433 -5.85 -62.26 159.53
C ALA A 433 -5.82 -61.84 158.04
N ASP A 434 -6.93 -61.98 157.31
CA ASP A 434 -7.08 -61.44 155.95
C ASP A 434 -6.93 -59.92 155.97
N ILE A 435 -7.57 -59.22 156.94
CA ILE A 435 -7.45 -57.77 157.09
C ILE A 435 -6.01 -57.38 157.47
N GLU A 436 -5.33 -58.13 158.34
CA GLU A 436 -3.95 -57.84 158.73
C GLU A 436 -2.96 -58.11 157.58
N GLN A 437 -3.18 -59.15 156.76
CA GLN A 437 -2.45 -59.33 155.50
C GLN A 437 -2.72 -58.22 154.48
N MET A 438 -3.95 -57.71 154.38
CA MET A 438 -4.28 -56.58 153.50
C MET A 438 -3.70 -55.25 154.01
N GLU A 439 -3.58 -55.08 155.33
CA GLU A 439 -2.81 -53.99 155.95
C GLU A 439 -1.31 -54.13 155.70
N GLU A 440 -0.74 -55.34 155.85
CA GLU A 440 0.69 -55.61 155.66
C GLU A 440 1.11 -55.49 154.21
N THR A 441 0.40 -56.10 153.26
CA THR A 441 0.62 -55.90 151.82
C THR A 441 0.41 -54.44 151.40
N ARG A 442 -0.50 -53.67 152.03
CA ARG A 442 -0.59 -52.21 151.81
C ARG A 442 0.66 -51.48 152.33
N ARG A 443 1.23 -51.89 153.48
CA ARG A 443 2.49 -51.33 154.01
C ARG A 443 3.69 -51.71 153.14
N GLU A 444 3.71 -52.91 152.56
CA GLU A 444 4.72 -53.33 151.59
C GLU A 444 4.60 -52.59 150.25
N LEU A 445 3.37 -52.40 149.73
CA LEU A 445 3.14 -51.60 148.53
C LEU A 445 3.56 -50.13 148.72
N VAL A 446 3.29 -49.53 149.88
CA VAL A 446 3.76 -48.16 150.21
C VAL A 446 5.30 -48.12 150.36
N LYS A 447 5.92 -49.16 150.93
CA LYS A 447 7.40 -49.28 150.92
C LYS A 447 7.96 -49.42 149.51
N ASN A 448 7.31 -50.20 148.64
CA ASN A 448 7.72 -50.40 147.26
C ASN A 448 7.51 -49.13 146.42
N GLU A 449 6.46 -48.35 146.68
CA GLU A 449 6.26 -47.02 146.08
C GLU A 449 7.34 -46.03 146.52
N GLN A 450 7.74 -46.06 147.81
CA GLN A 450 8.87 -45.26 148.31
C GLN A 450 10.22 -45.73 147.76
N ALA A 451 10.41 -47.05 147.57
CA ALA A 451 11.62 -47.61 146.96
C ALA A 451 11.71 -47.25 145.47
N LEU A 452 10.62 -47.40 144.70
CA LEU A 452 10.50 -46.92 143.32
C LEU A 452 10.69 -45.40 143.23
N GLY A 453 10.21 -44.63 144.21
CA GLY A 453 10.50 -43.20 144.31
C GLY A 453 11.99 -42.89 144.48
N GLN A 454 12.72 -43.68 145.27
CA GLN A 454 14.16 -43.57 145.42
C GLN A 454 14.92 -44.08 144.19
N GLU A 455 14.48 -45.16 143.54
CA GLU A 455 15.02 -45.65 142.27
C GLU A 455 14.83 -44.63 141.15
N VAL A 456 13.70 -43.92 141.12
CA VAL A 456 13.45 -42.78 140.21
C VAL A 456 14.34 -41.60 140.57
N GLU A 457 14.54 -41.25 141.85
CA GLU A 457 15.44 -40.16 142.22
C GLU A 457 16.93 -40.49 141.91
N THR A 458 17.33 -41.76 142.00
CA THR A 458 18.64 -42.21 141.51
C THR A 458 18.70 -42.25 139.99
N ALA A 459 17.67 -42.72 139.30
CA ALA A 459 17.60 -42.72 137.84
C ALA A 459 17.59 -41.29 137.27
N GLU A 460 17.02 -40.31 137.98
CA GLU A 460 17.12 -38.89 137.65
C GLU A 460 18.53 -38.33 137.88
N LYS A 461 19.20 -38.70 138.99
CA LYS A 461 20.61 -38.33 139.24
C LYS A 461 21.52 -38.95 138.18
N ASP A 462 21.24 -40.20 137.78
CA ASP A 462 21.97 -40.89 136.73
C ASP A 462 21.59 -40.38 135.34
N MET A 463 20.37 -39.91 135.09
CA MET A 463 20.05 -39.16 133.87
C MET A 463 20.77 -37.82 133.83
N LYS A 464 20.93 -37.11 134.96
CA LYS A 464 21.70 -35.85 135.03
C LYS A 464 23.21 -36.09 134.87
N GLN A 465 23.75 -37.17 135.45
CA GLN A 465 25.12 -37.62 135.19
C GLN A 465 25.32 -38.09 133.76
N ASN A 466 24.37 -38.84 133.19
CA ASN A 466 24.38 -39.27 131.79
C ASN A 466 24.19 -38.09 130.84
N TYR A 467 23.47 -37.03 131.20
CA TYR A 467 23.38 -35.79 130.41
C TYR A 467 24.74 -35.08 130.38
N ILE A 468 25.43 -34.96 131.51
CA ILE A 468 26.80 -34.43 131.59
C ILE A 468 27.80 -35.35 130.87
N PHE A 469 27.61 -36.66 130.91
CA PHE A 469 28.42 -37.63 130.16
C PHE A 469 28.15 -37.55 128.65
N ILE A 470 26.90 -37.36 128.24
CA ILE A 470 26.47 -37.09 126.87
C ILE A 470 27.05 -35.76 126.40
N GLU A 471 27.04 -34.69 127.20
CA GLU A 471 27.66 -33.41 126.84
C GLU A 471 29.20 -33.50 126.72
N ARG A 472 29.84 -34.31 127.59
CA ARG A 472 31.26 -34.68 127.46
C ARG A 472 31.52 -35.57 126.24
N LYS A 473 30.59 -36.45 125.87
CA LYS A 473 30.64 -37.27 124.64
C LYS A 473 30.35 -36.45 123.40
N GLN A 474 29.46 -35.46 123.46
CA GLN A 474 29.10 -34.56 122.38
C GLN A 474 30.27 -33.63 122.09
N SER A 475 30.88 -33.03 123.12
CA SER A 475 32.13 -32.26 122.97
C SER A 475 33.38 -33.12 122.68
N GLN A 476 33.30 -34.45 122.79
CA GLN A 476 34.28 -35.40 122.26
C GLN A 476 33.98 -35.75 120.79
N ILE A 477 32.70 -35.90 120.44
CA ILE A 477 32.17 -36.04 119.06
C ILE A 477 32.45 -34.77 118.26
N ASP A 478 32.38 -33.57 118.82
CA ASP A 478 32.70 -32.31 118.13
C ASP A 478 34.20 -32.14 117.91
N ARG A 479 35.03 -32.71 118.80
CA ARG A 479 36.47 -32.84 118.57
C ARG A 479 36.76 -33.85 117.47
N LEU A 480 36.02 -34.97 117.43
CA LEU A 480 36.11 -35.97 116.35
C LEU A 480 35.50 -35.47 115.04
N ASN A 481 34.47 -34.63 115.06
CA ASN A 481 33.84 -34.00 113.89
C ASN A 481 34.69 -32.84 113.38
N LYS A 482 35.41 -32.11 114.23
CA LYS A 482 36.51 -31.24 113.79
C LYS A 482 37.67 -32.05 113.22
N ARG A 483 38.00 -33.23 113.76
CA ARG A 483 39.05 -34.10 113.21
C ARG A 483 38.64 -34.68 111.84
N ILE A 484 37.41 -35.18 111.71
CA ILE A 484 36.78 -35.60 110.46
C ILE A 484 36.64 -34.41 109.51
N GLY A 485 36.35 -33.21 109.99
CA GLY A 485 36.37 -31.97 109.22
C GLY A 485 37.75 -31.67 108.65
N THR A 486 38.82 -31.78 109.45
CA THR A 486 40.20 -31.63 108.95
C THR A 486 40.66 -32.76 108.03
N LEU A 487 40.06 -33.95 108.14
CA LEU A 487 40.30 -35.07 107.21
C LEU A 487 39.51 -34.90 105.91
N ARG A 488 38.25 -34.44 105.96
CA ARG A 488 37.43 -34.08 104.80
C ARG A 488 38.01 -32.87 104.06
N ALA A 489 38.60 -31.91 104.77
CA ALA A 489 39.35 -30.82 104.15
C ALA A 489 40.57 -31.34 103.39
N ARG A 490 41.39 -32.22 104.01
CA ARG A 490 42.52 -32.87 103.32
C ARG A 490 42.11 -33.74 102.13
N LEU A 491 41.01 -34.49 102.24
CA LEU A 491 40.50 -35.31 101.13
C LEU A 491 39.81 -34.48 100.04
N ALA A 492 39.36 -33.25 100.35
CA ALA A 492 38.92 -32.28 99.35
C ALA A 492 40.07 -31.64 98.56
N GLU A 493 41.29 -31.59 99.14
CA GLU A 493 42.52 -31.22 98.40
C GLU A 493 42.97 -32.32 97.43
N GLU A 494 42.48 -33.57 97.56
CA GLU A 494 42.86 -34.74 96.73
C GLU A 494 41.76 -35.21 95.73
N GLY A 495 40.64 -34.46 95.62
CA GLY A 495 39.87 -34.40 94.36
C GLY A 495 39.07 -35.64 93.91
N ALA A 496 38.28 -36.26 94.79
CA ALA A 496 37.25 -37.23 94.41
C ALA A 496 35.89 -36.92 95.06
N GLY A 497 34.86 -36.63 94.25
CA GLY A 497 33.52 -36.25 94.71
C GLY A 497 32.44 -37.29 94.38
N ASN A 498 31.33 -37.21 95.13
CA ASN A 498 30.11 -38.05 95.08
C ASN A 498 30.34 -39.50 95.54
N GLU A 499 30.10 -39.85 96.81
CA GLU A 499 28.82 -39.95 97.55
C GLU A 499 28.05 -41.26 97.31
N ASP A 500 27.75 -41.96 98.41
CA ASP A 500 27.10 -43.27 98.43
C ASP A 500 25.60 -43.18 98.12
N LEU A 501 25.14 -43.81 97.02
CA LEU A 501 23.72 -43.98 96.72
C LEU A 501 23.28 -45.45 96.87
N SER A 502 22.13 -45.65 97.50
CA SER A 502 21.49 -46.97 97.63
C SER A 502 20.88 -47.43 96.29
N PRO A 503 20.89 -48.73 95.93
CA PRO A 503 20.38 -49.22 94.64
C PRO A 503 18.97 -48.74 94.26
N ALA A 504 18.04 -48.67 95.22
CA ALA A 504 16.68 -48.17 94.97
C ALA A 504 16.65 -46.66 94.61
N GLN A 505 17.62 -45.87 95.10
CA GLN A 505 17.77 -44.46 94.70
C GLN A 505 18.37 -44.35 93.30
N ILE A 506 19.20 -45.31 92.87
CA ILE A 506 19.71 -45.39 91.50
C ILE A 506 18.54 -45.72 90.54
N GLU A 507 17.69 -46.69 90.87
CA GLU A 507 16.46 -46.98 90.09
C GLU A 507 15.52 -45.77 90.00
N VAL A 508 15.24 -45.09 91.12
CA VAL A 508 14.45 -43.85 91.12
C VAL A 508 15.13 -42.74 90.30
N SER A 509 16.46 -42.66 90.29
CA SER A 509 17.19 -41.71 89.44
C SER A 509 17.06 -42.05 87.95
N ASN A 510 17.08 -43.34 87.59
CA ASN A 510 16.92 -43.80 86.22
C ASN A 510 15.49 -43.55 85.71
N TYR A 511 14.46 -43.91 86.49
CA TYR A 511 13.08 -43.60 86.12
C TYR A 511 12.83 -42.08 86.00
N ARG A 512 13.43 -41.26 86.87
CA ARG A 512 13.39 -39.79 86.69
C ARG A 512 14.10 -39.33 85.42
N ARG A 513 15.17 -40.02 85.00
CA ARG A 513 15.90 -39.74 83.76
C ARG A 513 15.10 -40.12 82.52
N GLU A 514 14.39 -41.25 82.54
CA GLU A 514 13.48 -41.69 81.48
C GLU A 514 12.23 -40.81 81.39
N ILE A 515 11.65 -40.40 82.52
CA ILE A 515 10.56 -39.42 82.58
C ILE A 515 11.01 -38.08 82.02
N ASN A 516 12.19 -37.58 82.40
CA ASN A 516 12.71 -36.32 81.85
C ASN A 516 13.02 -36.45 80.36
N ALA A 517 13.63 -37.56 79.89
CA ALA A 517 13.90 -37.79 78.47
C ALA A 517 12.63 -37.85 77.63
N THR A 518 11.58 -38.52 78.11
CA THR A 518 10.28 -38.57 77.43
C THR A 518 9.51 -37.24 77.48
N ILE A 519 9.71 -36.42 78.52
CA ILE A 519 9.27 -35.02 78.55
C ILE A 519 10.01 -34.19 77.50
N GLU A 520 11.33 -34.33 77.38
CA GLU A 520 12.16 -33.63 76.39
C GLU A 520 11.75 -34.02 74.95
N GLU A 521 11.52 -35.31 74.67
CA GLU A 521 10.98 -35.77 73.40
C GLU A 521 9.58 -35.20 73.12
N ASN A 522 8.71 -35.13 74.13
CA ASN A 522 7.38 -34.53 74.00
C ASN A 522 7.48 -33.03 73.69
N ASN A 523 8.37 -32.30 74.37
CA ASN A 523 8.66 -30.89 74.10
C ASN A 523 9.16 -30.68 72.67
N VAL A 524 10.07 -31.53 72.19
CA VAL A 524 10.57 -31.49 70.80
C VAL A 524 9.46 -31.82 69.79
N LEU A 525 8.57 -32.77 70.08
CA LEU A 525 7.43 -33.11 69.24
C LEU A 525 6.37 -31.99 69.22
N GLN A 526 6.09 -31.33 70.35
CA GLN A 526 5.24 -30.14 70.42
C GLN A 526 5.85 -28.98 69.64
N GLY A 527 7.17 -28.73 69.76
CA GLY A 527 7.88 -27.73 68.98
C GLY A 527 7.76 -27.98 67.47
N ARG A 528 7.98 -29.24 67.03
CA ARG A 528 7.80 -29.66 65.63
C ARG A 528 6.35 -29.49 65.15
N TRP A 529 5.36 -29.81 65.99
CA TRP A 529 3.94 -29.62 65.70
C TRP A 529 3.55 -28.15 65.57
N LEU A 530 3.99 -27.29 66.49
CA LEU A 530 3.79 -25.84 66.44
C LEU A 530 4.46 -25.22 65.20
N SER A 531 5.65 -25.68 64.81
CA SER A 531 6.28 -25.29 63.55
C SER A 531 5.43 -25.72 62.35
N ARG A 532 4.97 -26.97 62.30
CA ARG A 532 4.11 -27.49 61.21
C ARG A 532 2.80 -26.72 61.09
N GLN A 533 2.19 -26.34 62.21
CA GLN A 533 0.96 -25.55 62.22
C GLN A 533 1.21 -24.09 61.84
N SER A 534 2.38 -23.54 62.18
CA SER A 534 2.81 -22.20 61.71
C SER A 534 3.05 -22.19 60.21
N GLU A 535 3.66 -23.26 59.66
CA GLU A 535 3.78 -23.47 58.20
C GLU A 535 2.41 -23.62 57.53
N LEU A 536 1.49 -24.40 58.11
CA LEU A 536 0.13 -24.58 57.60
C LEU A 536 -0.61 -23.23 57.51
N VAL A 537 -0.65 -22.45 58.60
CA VAL A 537 -1.28 -21.12 58.63
C VAL A 537 -0.59 -20.14 57.67
N ALA A 538 0.72 -20.28 57.45
CA ALA A 538 1.44 -19.50 56.43
C ALA A 538 1.06 -19.92 54.99
N GLN A 539 0.73 -21.19 54.74
CA GLN A 539 0.23 -21.65 53.44
C GLN A 539 -1.25 -21.28 53.23
N GLU A 540 -2.10 -21.38 54.25
CA GLU A 540 -3.51 -20.93 54.20
C GLU A 540 -3.60 -19.43 53.88
N ARG A 541 -2.78 -18.60 54.53
CA ARG A 541 -2.68 -17.16 54.23
C ARG A 541 -2.16 -16.84 52.83
N ARG A 542 -1.33 -17.72 52.24
CA ARG A 542 -0.89 -17.61 50.84
C ARG A 542 -2.02 -18.00 49.88
N LEU A 543 -2.71 -19.10 50.14
CA LEU A 543 -3.89 -19.52 49.37
C LEU A 543 -4.99 -18.45 49.38
N GLU A 544 -5.28 -17.84 50.53
CA GLU A 544 -6.21 -16.70 50.60
C GLU A 544 -5.76 -15.51 49.74
N ALA A 545 -4.45 -15.20 49.74
CA ALA A 545 -3.91 -14.08 48.97
C ALA A 545 -3.95 -14.38 47.46
N GLU A 546 -3.58 -15.60 47.05
CA GLU A 546 -3.66 -16.07 45.67
C GLU A 546 -5.12 -16.13 45.18
N GLN A 547 -6.07 -16.56 46.01
CA GLN A 547 -7.51 -16.52 45.69
C GLN A 547 -8.00 -15.08 45.49
N LYS A 548 -7.65 -14.14 46.38
CA LYS A 548 -7.99 -12.71 46.22
C LYS A 548 -7.41 -12.13 44.93
N GLN A 549 -6.15 -12.46 44.59
CA GLN A 549 -5.54 -12.09 43.30
C GLN A 549 -6.25 -12.74 42.10
N LEU A 550 -6.70 -13.98 42.22
CA LEU A 550 -7.39 -14.71 41.16
C LEU A 550 -8.80 -14.15 40.90
N ASP A 551 -9.52 -13.70 41.94
CA ASP A 551 -10.80 -13.00 41.81
C ASP A 551 -10.64 -11.56 41.32
N GLU A 552 -9.56 -10.86 41.69
CA GLU A 552 -9.15 -9.62 41.03
C GLU A 552 -8.86 -9.83 39.53
N LEU A 553 -8.21 -10.93 39.16
CA LEU A 553 -7.92 -11.25 37.75
C LEU A 553 -9.19 -11.65 36.98
N ARG A 554 -10.13 -12.38 37.60
CA ARG A 554 -11.45 -12.69 37.03
C ARG A 554 -12.24 -11.41 36.75
N THR A 555 -12.33 -10.50 37.72
CA THR A 555 -13.06 -9.23 37.56
C THR A 555 -12.40 -8.32 36.53
N LYS A 556 -11.06 -8.21 36.51
CA LYS A 556 -10.31 -7.52 35.45
C LYS A 556 -10.56 -8.15 34.07
N HIS A 557 -10.58 -9.48 33.96
CA HIS A 557 -10.87 -10.18 32.70
C HIS A 557 -12.30 -9.94 32.22
N GLN A 558 -13.30 -9.96 33.11
CA GLN A 558 -14.69 -9.64 32.78
C GLN A 558 -14.82 -8.20 32.25
N VAL A 559 -14.25 -7.21 32.94
CA VAL A 559 -14.28 -5.80 32.50
C VAL A 559 -13.57 -5.60 31.16
N LEU A 560 -12.48 -6.34 30.90
CA LEU A 560 -11.81 -6.34 29.59
C LEU A 560 -12.66 -7.00 28.50
N SER A 561 -13.38 -8.09 28.81
CA SER A 561 -14.30 -8.76 27.88
C SER A 561 -15.50 -7.86 27.52
N GLU A 562 -16.11 -7.21 28.51
CA GLU A 562 -17.19 -6.23 28.31
C GLU A 562 -16.72 -4.95 27.58
N ARG A 563 -15.44 -4.60 27.71
CA ARG A 563 -14.82 -3.53 26.90
C ARG A 563 -14.56 -4.00 25.47
N GLN A 564 -14.08 -5.23 25.26
CA GLN A 564 -13.88 -5.81 23.94
C GLN A 564 -15.21 -5.88 23.19
N TYR A 565 -16.25 -6.46 23.79
CA TYR A 565 -17.57 -6.57 23.17
C TYR A 565 -18.15 -5.22 22.72
N ARG A 566 -17.95 -4.16 23.51
CA ARG A 566 -18.34 -2.79 23.12
C ARG A 566 -17.52 -2.26 21.95
N LEU A 567 -16.20 -2.46 21.95
CA LEU A 567 -15.33 -2.04 20.83
C LEU A 567 -15.63 -2.83 19.55
N ASP A 568 -15.95 -4.11 19.64
CA ASP A 568 -16.37 -4.94 18.52
C ASP A 568 -17.73 -4.49 17.96
N ALA A 569 -18.69 -4.14 18.84
CA ALA A 569 -19.99 -3.58 18.45
C ALA A 569 -19.86 -2.19 17.81
N GLU A 570 -19.07 -1.28 18.39
CA GLU A 570 -18.74 0.03 17.79
C GLU A 570 -18.06 -0.15 16.43
N THR A 571 -17.12 -1.10 16.31
CA THR A 571 -16.43 -1.39 15.04
C THR A 571 -17.38 -1.90 13.97
N GLU A 572 -18.33 -2.78 14.31
CA GLU A 572 -19.32 -3.26 13.36
C GLU A 572 -20.37 -2.20 12.99
N GLN A 573 -20.72 -1.30 13.92
CA GLN A 573 -21.50 -0.09 13.59
C GLN A 573 -20.74 0.79 12.58
N ARG A 574 -19.45 1.10 12.83
CA ARG A 574 -18.63 1.90 11.90
C ARG A 574 -18.49 1.22 10.53
N ARG A 575 -18.38 -0.11 10.47
CA ARG A 575 -18.42 -0.86 9.20
C ARG A 575 -19.78 -0.75 8.50
N GLY A 576 -20.88 -0.72 9.24
CA GLY A 576 -22.21 -0.39 8.72
C GLY A 576 -22.25 1.00 8.08
N GLU A 577 -21.85 2.03 8.83
CA GLU A 577 -21.76 3.42 8.37
C GLU A 577 -20.90 3.56 7.09
N ILE A 578 -19.76 2.86 7.03
CA ILE A 578 -18.90 2.82 5.82
C ILE A 578 -19.61 2.17 4.64
N ARG A 579 -20.30 1.02 4.82
CA ARG A 579 -21.06 0.36 3.73
C ARG A 579 -22.16 1.27 3.18
N ASP A 580 -22.82 2.04 4.03
CA ASP A 580 -23.88 2.96 3.60
C ASP A 580 -23.33 4.24 2.96
N GLN A 581 -22.17 4.74 3.40
CA GLN A 581 -21.43 5.77 2.66
C GLN A 581 -20.93 5.27 1.30
N GLU A 582 -20.45 4.03 1.19
CA GLU A 582 -20.11 3.43 -0.12
C GLU A 582 -21.31 3.31 -1.05
N ARG A 583 -22.49 2.94 -0.52
CA ARG A 583 -23.75 2.87 -1.29
C ARG A 583 -24.14 4.25 -1.79
N LEU A 584 -24.11 5.27 -0.93
CA LEU A 584 -24.40 6.66 -1.28
C LEU A 584 -23.38 7.21 -2.30
N PHE A 585 -22.09 6.90 -2.14
CA PHE A 585 -21.05 7.27 -3.11
C PHE A 585 -21.29 6.61 -4.47
N LYS A 586 -21.66 5.33 -4.52
CA LYS A 586 -22.04 4.62 -5.76
C LYS A 586 -23.32 5.21 -6.39
N GLN A 587 -24.28 5.68 -5.59
CA GLN A 587 -25.45 6.41 -6.08
C GLN A 587 -25.05 7.76 -6.72
N LEU A 588 -24.25 8.56 -6.02
CA LEU A 588 -23.73 9.85 -6.53
C LEU A 588 -22.84 9.67 -7.77
N GLN A 589 -22.04 8.60 -7.87
CA GLN A 589 -21.31 8.25 -9.08
C GLN A 589 -22.27 7.95 -10.25
N ASN A 590 -23.33 7.18 -10.02
CA ASN A 590 -24.34 6.91 -11.06
C ASN A 590 -25.12 8.18 -11.46
N GLU A 591 -25.35 9.10 -10.54
CA GLU A 591 -25.96 10.41 -10.84
C GLU A 591 -25.01 11.33 -11.61
N LEU A 592 -23.72 11.34 -11.28
CA LEU A 592 -22.69 12.06 -12.02
C LEU A 592 -22.53 11.50 -13.44
N VAL A 593 -22.59 10.18 -13.62
CA VAL A 593 -22.63 9.54 -14.95
C VAL A 593 -23.89 9.96 -15.72
N LYS A 594 -25.08 9.93 -15.10
CA LYS A 594 -26.32 10.43 -15.73
C LYS A 594 -26.20 11.89 -16.14
N LEU A 595 -25.71 12.76 -15.25
CA LEU A 595 -25.45 14.18 -15.54
C LEU A 595 -24.50 14.33 -16.72
N ASN A 596 -23.39 13.60 -16.75
CA ASN A 596 -22.46 13.63 -17.88
C ASN A 596 -23.13 13.17 -19.20
N THR A 597 -23.97 12.12 -19.18
CA THR A 597 -24.72 11.70 -20.39
C THR A 597 -25.78 12.72 -20.82
N LEU A 598 -26.38 13.47 -19.89
CA LEU A 598 -27.30 14.57 -20.21
C LEU A 598 -26.55 15.79 -20.74
N VAL A 599 -25.36 16.09 -20.20
CA VAL A 599 -24.48 17.17 -20.69
C VAL A 599 -23.97 16.84 -22.10
N THR A 600 -23.51 15.62 -22.38
CA THR A 600 -23.09 15.24 -23.74
C THR A 600 -24.27 15.19 -24.71
N SER A 601 -25.44 14.69 -24.29
CA SER A 601 -26.67 14.72 -25.12
C SER A 601 -27.12 16.16 -25.43
N ASN A 602 -27.06 17.07 -24.46
CA ASN A 602 -27.39 18.47 -24.68
C ASN A 602 -26.32 19.20 -25.51
N ARG A 603 -25.03 18.86 -25.37
CA ARG A 603 -23.96 19.39 -26.23
C ARG A 603 -24.14 18.93 -27.68
N GLY A 604 -24.49 17.66 -27.90
CA GLY A 604 -24.86 17.13 -29.21
C GLY A 604 -26.04 17.90 -29.82
N LYS A 605 -27.16 18.03 -29.08
CA LYS A 605 -28.31 18.85 -29.53
C LYS A 605 -27.96 20.31 -29.80
N GLN A 606 -27.01 20.89 -29.05
CA GLN A 606 -26.53 22.25 -29.28
C GLN A 606 -25.70 22.33 -30.57
N GLU A 607 -24.81 21.36 -30.82
CA GLU A 607 -24.06 21.23 -32.07
C GLU A 607 -25.01 21.00 -33.26
N ASP A 608 -26.01 20.13 -33.12
CA ASP A 608 -27.07 19.91 -34.11
C ASP A 608 -27.84 21.21 -34.39
N LEU A 609 -28.26 21.95 -33.36
CA LEU A 609 -28.97 23.23 -33.51
C LEU A 609 -28.09 24.31 -34.14
N GLN A 610 -26.79 24.35 -33.81
CA GLN A 610 -25.84 25.29 -34.42
C GLN A 610 -25.60 24.96 -35.90
N GLN A 611 -25.46 23.68 -36.27
CA GLN A 611 -25.34 23.25 -37.66
C GLN A 611 -26.62 23.55 -38.45
N ASN A 612 -27.79 23.23 -37.91
CA ASN A 612 -29.07 23.57 -38.54
C ASN A 612 -29.26 25.09 -38.70
N HIS A 613 -28.83 25.88 -37.72
CA HIS A 613 -28.85 27.35 -37.82
C HIS A 613 -27.92 27.86 -38.91
N GLN A 614 -26.68 27.35 -39.00
CA GLN A 614 -25.72 27.73 -40.06
C GLN A 614 -26.20 27.32 -41.46
N LEU A 615 -26.83 26.15 -41.60
CA LEU A 615 -27.45 25.73 -42.86
C LEU A 615 -28.63 26.64 -43.23
N MET A 616 -29.47 26.99 -42.27
CA MET A 616 -30.60 27.91 -42.47
C MET A 616 -30.15 29.33 -42.80
N GLU A 617 -29.06 29.83 -42.20
CA GLU A 617 -28.42 31.09 -42.56
C GLU A 617 -27.84 31.04 -43.98
N ALA A 618 -27.18 29.94 -44.36
CA ALA A 618 -26.65 29.76 -45.71
C ALA A 618 -27.76 29.70 -46.77
N ASP A 619 -28.88 29.03 -46.48
CA ASP A 619 -30.06 29.01 -47.36
C ASP A 619 -30.75 30.38 -47.42
N PHE A 620 -30.86 31.13 -46.32
CA PHE A 620 -31.37 32.50 -46.36
C PHE A 620 -30.45 33.46 -47.13
N VAL A 621 -29.12 33.34 -47.00
CA VAL A 621 -28.16 34.13 -47.80
C VAL A 621 -28.21 33.74 -49.28
N ARG A 622 -28.49 32.47 -49.58
CA ARG A 622 -28.72 32.00 -50.96
C ARG A 622 -30.02 32.57 -51.53
N GLN A 623 -31.13 32.47 -50.80
CA GLN A 623 -32.42 33.07 -51.19
C GLN A 623 -32.30 34.59 -51.38
N LEU A 624 -31.60 35.29 -50.48
CA LEU A 624 -31.33 36.72 -50.62
C LEU A 624 -30.61 37.02 -51.95
N ARG A 625 -29.58 36.24 -52.30
CA ARG A 625 -28.85 36.41 -53.57
C ARG A 625 -29.67 36.04 -54.80
N GLU A 626 -30.54 35.04 -54.70
CA GLU A 626 -31.48 34.65 -55.75
C GLU A 626 -32.49 35.80 -55.99
N GLU A 627 -33.05 36.41 -54.95
CA GLU A 627 -33.94 37.59 -55.03
C GLU A 627 -33.21 38.87 -55.44
N GLU A 628 -31.96 39.10 -55.00
CA GLU A 628 -31.10 40.20 -55.46
C GLU A 628 -30.83 40.08 -56.97
N ALA A 629 -30.54 38.88 -57.48
CA ALA A 629 -30.36 38.62 -58.90
C ALA A 629 -31.65 38.85 -59.70
N LEU A 630 -32.82 38.44 -59.18
CA LEU A 630 -34.12 38.75 -59.78
C LEU A 630 -34.39 40.26 -59.80
N CYS A 631 -34.05 40.98 -58.73
CA CYS A 631 -34.17 42.44 -58.67
C CYS A 631 -33.25 43.14 -59.69
N VAL A 632 -32.00 42.69 -59.87
CA VAL A 632 -31.10 43.21 -60.91
C VAL A 632 -31.63 42.88 -62.31
N HIS A 633 -32.19 41.69 -62.52
CA HIS A 633 -32.80 41.30 -63.80
C HIS A 633 -34.01 42.21 -64.12
N LEU A 634 -34.95 42.39 -63.19
CA LEU A 634 -36.11 43.28 -63.35
C LEU A 634 -35.69 44.75 -63.54
N GLN A 635 -34.60 45.20 -62.92
CA GLN A 635 -34.02 46.53 -63.18
C GLN A 635 -33.46 46.64 -64.61
N SER A 636 -32.82 45.59 -65.13
CA SER A 636 -32.35 45.57 -66.52
C SER A 636 -33.49 45.53 -67.54
N GLU A 637 -34.60 44.85 -67.24
CA GLU A 637 -35.81 44.86 -68.07
C GLU A 637 -36.49 46.25 -68.03
N LEU A 638 -36.58 46.88 -66.86
CA LEU A 638 -37.08 48.26 -66.73
C LEU A 638 -36.21 49.25 -67.53
N GLN A 639 -34.88 49.13 -67.48
CA GLN A 639 -33.98 49.96 -68.28
C GLN A 639 -34.18 49.74 -69.80
N GLN A 640 -34.37 48.49 -70.24
CA GLN A 640 -34.69 48.19 -71.65
C GLN A 640 -36.04 48.81 -72.06
N ILE A 641 -37.07 48.72 -71.21
CA ILE A 641 -38.39 49.33 -71.46
C ILE A 641 -38.32 50.86 -71.45
N GLU A 642 -37.49 51.48 -70.61
CA GLU A 642 -37.24 52.94 -70.64
C GLU A 642 -36.46 53.37 -71.89
N GLU A 643 -35.47 52.60 -72.32
CA GLU A 643 -34.79 52.81 -73.61
C GLU A 643 -35.77 52.67 -74.78
N GLU A 644 -36.58 51.62 -74.85
CA GLU A 644 -37.61 51.46 -75.88
C GLU A 644 -38.62 52.62 -75.86
N ARG A 645 -39.08 53.03 -74.68
CA ARG A 645 -39.96 54.20 -74.52
C ARG A 645 -39.32 55.49 -75.04
N THR A 646 -38.03 55.75 -74.78
CA THR A 646 -37.35 56.94 -75.31
C THR A 646 -37.10 56.85 -76.82
N ARG A 647 -36.74 55.66 -77.34
CA ARG A 647 -36.61 55.39 -78.79
C ARG A 647 -37.95 55.63 -79.51
N LEU A 648 -39.06 55.13 -78.97
CA LEU A 648 -40.41 55.35 -79.49
C LEU A 648 -40.84 56.82 -79.41
N LEU A 649 -40.56 57.51 -78.30
CA LEU A 649 -40.86 58.95 -78.14
C LEU A 649 -40.09 59.80 -79.16
N ASN A 650 -38.81 59.50 -79.38
CA ASN A 650 -38.01 60.15 -80.42
C ASN A 650 -38.56 59.87 -81.84
N ALA A 651 -39.04 58.64 -82.10
CA ALA A 651 -39.68 58.30 -83.38
C ALA A 651 -41.01 59.04 -83.59
N VAL A 652 -41.80 59.25 -82.53
CA VAL A 652 -43.02 60.09 -82.57
C VAL A 652 -42.67 61.55 -82.87
N VAL A 653 -41.69 62.13 -82.18
CA VAL A 653 -41.23 63.52 -82.43
C VAL A 653 -40.72 63.71 -83.87
N GLU A 654 -40.03 62.71 -84.44
CA GLU A 654 -39.63 62.78 -85.84
C GLU A 654 -40.83 62.60 -86.79
N ALA A 655 -41.79 61.74 -86.48
CA ALA A 655 -43.04 61.64 -87.25
C ALA A 655 -43.83 62.96 -87.25
N GLU A 656 -43.93 63.65 -86.10
CA GLU A 656 -44.53 64.98 -85.98
C GLU A 656 -43.81 66.03 -86.84
N ARG A 657 -42.47 66.04 -86.83
CA ARG A 657 -41.66 66.91 -87.72
C ARG A 657 -41.94 66.64 -89.19
N GLN A 658 -41.99 65.38 -89.61
CA GLN A 658 -42.31 65.02 -90.99
C GLN A 658 -43.74 65.46 -91.36
N LEU A 659 -44.70 65.31 -90.46
CA LEU A 659 -46.09 65.74 -90.66
C LEU A 659 -46.17 67.26 -90.87
N LEU A 660 -45.55 68.07 -90.01
CA LEU A 660 -45.43 69.53 -90.16
C LEU A 660 -44.73 69.94 -91.47
N LEU A 661 -43.75 69.15 -91.94
CA LEU A 661 -43.04 69.39 -93.20
C LEU A 661 -43.95 69.10 -94.41
N TRP A 662 -44.81 68.07 -94.33
CA TRP A 662 -45.85 67.81 -95.32
C TRP A 662 -46.96 68.86 -95.33
N GLU A 663 -47.39 69.37 -94.17
CA GLU A 663 -48.37 70.48 -94.10
C GLU A 663 -47.85 71.73 -94.82
N LYS A 664 -46.58 72.13 -94.59
CA LYS A 664 -45.95 73.25 -95.30
C LYS A 664 -45.88 73.03 -96.82
N LYS A 665 -45.56 71.81 -97.27
CA LYS A 665 -45.61 71.46 -98.70
C LYS A 665 -47.03 71.58 -99.28
N ILE A 666 -48.06 71.21 -98.51
CA ILE A 666 -49.47 71.31 -98.91
C ILE A 666 -49.94 72.78 -98.93
N GLN A 667 -49.42 73.64 -98.05
CA GLN A 667 -49.69 75.10 -98.09
C GLN A 667 -49.11 75.73 -99.37
N LEU A 668 -47.82 75.54 -99.64
CA LEU A 668 -47.15 76.03 -100.86
C LEU A 668 -47.82 75.53 -102.15
N ALA A 669 -48.28 74.27 -102.17
CA ALA A 669 -48.99 73.69 -103.32
C ALA A 669 -50.42 74.26 -103.51
N LYS A 670 -51.04 74.83 -102.48
CA LYS A 670 -52.31 75.57 -102.59
C LYS A 670 -52.08 76.99 -103.07
N GLU A 671 -51.04 77.65 -102.58
CA GLU A 671 -50.64 79.02 -102.95
C GLU A 671 -50.28 79.11 -104.44
N THR A 672 -49.35 78.27 -104.91
CA THR A 672 -48.96 78.22 -106.33
C THR A 672 -50.12 77.84 -107.27
N LYS A 673 -51.12 77.09 -106.78
CA LYS A 673 -52.35 76.77 -107.55
C LYS A 673 -53.34 77.94 -107.60
N ALA A 674 -53.31 78.87 -106.64
CA ALA A 674 -54.12 80.09 -106.69
C ALA A 674 -53.58 81.06 -107.74
N GLU A 675 -52.26 81.23 -107.82
CA GLU A 675 -51.58 82.10 -108.80
C GLU A 675 -51.79 81.63 -110.25
N LEU A 676 -51.74 80.32 -110.50
CA LEU A 676 -51.84 79.76 -111.85
C LEU A 676 -53.22 79.88 -112.52
N ASN A 677 -54.25 80.33 -111.79
CA ASN A 677 -55.65 80.36 -112.24
C ASN A 677 -56.14 81.76 -112.71
N GLN A 678 -55.25 82.71 -112.95
CA GLN A 678 -55.55 83.96 -113.66
C GLN A 678 -54.88 83.97 -115.04
N ASN A 679 -55.68 84.01 -116.11
CA ASN A 679 -55.22 84.36 -117.48
C ASN A 679 -56.41 84.62 -118.41
N GLU A 680 -56.19 85.43 -119.45
CA GLU A 680 -57.21 85.97 -120.37
C GLU A 680 -56.91 85.62 -121.85
N GLY A 681 -57.90 85.84 -122.74
CA GLY A 681 -57.70 85.87 -124.21
C GLY A 681 -58.06 84.59 -124.97
N ALA A 682 -59.25 84.54 -125.58
CA ALA A 682 -59.76 83.34 -126.28
C ALA A 682 -60.27 83.55 -127.73
N ASP A 683 -60.58 84.78 -128.16
CA ASP A 683 -61.49 84.99 -129.30
C ASP A 683 -60.85 85.12 -130.70
N GLU A 684 -59.56 85.44 -130.83
CA GLU A 684 -58.95 85.76 -132.14
C GLU A 684 -58.78 84.54 -133.08
N LEU A 685 -58.69 83.32 -132.52
CA LEU A 685 -58.29 82.11 -133.25
C LEU A 685 -59.32 81.59 -134.27
N ASN A 686 -60.59 82.02 -134.20
CA ASN A 686 -61.66 81.46 -135.02
C ASN A 686 -61.91 82.19 -136.35
N SER A 687 -61.44 83.42 -136.52
CA SER A 687 -61.74 84.24 -137.71
C SER A 687 -61.02 83.76 -138.99
N MET A 688 -59.73 83.42 -138.88
CA MET A 688 -58.84 83.17 -140.03
C MET A 688 -59.10 81.89 -140.85
N ARG A 689 -60.07 81.04 -140.47
CA ARG A 689 -60.31 79.74 -141.13
C ARG A 689 -61.30 79.79 -142.31
N GLY A 690 -62.07 80.87 -142.47
CA GLY A 690 -63.17 80.93 -143.44
C GLY A 690 -62.77 81.21 -144.91
N GLU A 691 -61.69 81.97 -145.12
CA GLU A 691 -61.43 82.61 -146.43
C GLU A 691 -60.61 81.74 -147.40
N ILE A 692 -59.70 80.93 -146.86
CA ILE A 692 -58.75 80.07 -147.60
C ILE A 692 -59.46 79.10 -148.57
N HIS A 693 -60.70 78.69 -148.28
CA HIS A 693 -61.41 77.67 -149.06
C HIS A 693 -62.01 78.18 -150.39
N ARG A 694 -62.04 79.50 -150.66
CA ARG A 694 -62.71 80.05 -151.87
C ARG A 694 -61.80 80.36 -153.05
N MET A 695 -60.50 80.59 -152.82
CA MET A 695 -59.58 80.98 -153.91
C MET A 695 -59.04 79.78 -154.71
N THR A 696 -58.98 78.59 -154.11
CA THR A 696 -58.35 77.39 -154.68
C THR A 696 -59.04 76.86 -155.95
N LEU A 697 -60.36 76.99 -156.08
CA LEU A 697 -61.10 76.45 -157.23
C LEU A 697 -60.95 77.28 -158.53
N ARG A 698 -60.48 78.53 -158.47
CA ARG A 698 -60.48 79.43 -159.65
C ARG A 698 -59.17 79.44 -160.46
N LEU A 699 -58.09 78.91 -159.89
CA LEU A 699 -56.79 78.76 -160.58
C LEU A 699 -56.79 77.63 -161.63
N ALA A 700 -57.38 76.48 -161.29
CA ALA A 700 -57.19 75.21 -161.99
C ALA A 700 -57.66 75.12 -163.46
N GLN A 701 -58.26 76.18 -164.03
CA GLN A 701 -58.79 76.19 -165.40
C GLN A 701 -58.05 77.11 -166.39
N LEU A 702 -57.24 78.07 -165.94
CA LEU A 702 -56.57 79.03 -166.84
C LEU A 702 -55.12 78.65 -167.20
N ASP A 703 -54.41 77.91 -166.35
CA ASP A 703 -52.97 77.66 -166.54
C ASP A 703 -52.66 76.74 -167.74
N ARG A 704 -53.59 75.83 -168.09
CA ARG A 704 -53.36 74.79 -169.12
C ARG A 704 -53.18 75.29 -170.55
N GLN A 705 -53.54 76.53 -170.87
CA GLN A 705 -53.44 77.06 -172.25
C GLN A 705 -52.41 78.19 -172.42
N LYS A 706 -51.66 78.56 -171.37
CA LYS A 706 -50.58 79.56 -171.45
C LYS A 706 -49.17 79.00 -171.25
N GLU A 707 -49.02 77.80 -170.70
CA GLU A 707 -47.69 77.21 -170.46
C GLU A 707 -46.91 76.87 -171.74
N GLU A 708 -47.59 76.44 -172.81
CA GLU A 708 -46.94 75.72 -173.90
C GLU A 708 -46.04 76.61 -174.76
N LEU A 709 -46.45 77.87 -175.01
CA LEU A 709 -45.69 78.83 -175.83
C LEU A 709 -44.48 79.47 -175.10
N ILE A 710 -44.43 79.39 -173.77
CA ILE A 710 -43.42 80.10 -172.97
C ILE A 710 -42.21 79.22 -172.64
N LYS A 711 -42.40 77.90 -172.60
CA LYS A 711 -41.39 76.88 -172.24
C LYS A 711 -40.19 76.79 -173.19
N GLU A 712 -40.18 77.50 -174.32
CA GLU A 712 -38.99 77.60 -175.19
C GLU A 712 -38.09 78.80 -174.88
N MET A 713 -38.64 79.95 -174.47
CA MET A 713 -37.82 81.14 -174.13
C MET A 713 -37.05 80.96 -172.82
N GLU A 714 -37.67 80.36 -171.80
CA GLU A 714 -37.08 80.26 -170.45
C GLU A 714 -35.80 79.41 -170.41
N ARG A 715 -35.71 78.37 -171.26
CA ARG A 715 -34.54 77.47 -171.41
C ARG A 715 -33.23 78.19 -171.79
N SER A 716 -33.30 79.44 -172.26
CA SER A 716 -32.12 80.26 -172.56
C SER A 716 -31.51 80.89 -171.30
N VAL A 717 -32.33 81.24 -170.30
CA VAL A 717 -31.91 81.95 -169.07
C VAL A 717 -31.32 80.99 -168.05
N ASP A 718 -31.90 79.79 -167.89
CA ASP A 718 -31.44 78.76 -166.93
C ASP A 718 -29.98 78.34 -167.14
N ARG A 719 -29.48 78.43 -168.38
CA ARG A 719 -28.08 78.14 -168.75
C ARG A 719 -27.08 79.12 -168.13
N ARG A 720 -27.51 80.33 -167.78
CA ARG A 720 -26.68 81.33 -167.09
C ARG A 720 -26.69 81.10 -165.57
N GLY A 721 -27.83 80.77 -164.99
CA GLY A 721 -27.96 80.49 -163.54
C GLY A 721 -27.21 79.22 -163.09
N THR A 722 -27.26 78.15 -163.89
CA THR A 722 -26.66 76.84 -163.56
C THR A 722 -25.12 76.81 -163.56
N ILE A 723 -24.45 77.87 -164.00
CA ILE A 723 -22.99 78.04 -163.86
C ILE A 723 -22.64 78.52 -162.45
N GLY A 724 -23.43 79.42 -161.86
CA GLY A 724 -23.16 79.98 -160.53
C GLY A 724 -23.37 78.99 -159.37
N SER A 725 -24.40 78.14 -159.45
CA SER A 725 -24.76 77.23 -158.35
C SER A 725 -23.74 76.10 -158.12
N LYS A 726 -22.99 75.69 -159.16
CA LYS A 726 -21.98 74.62 -159.05
C LYS A 726 -20.76 75.01 -158.19
N ALA A 727 -20.51 76.30 -157.96
CA ALA A 727 -19.38 76.75 -157.14
C ALA A 727 -19.65 76.67 -155.62
N ARG A 728 -20.90 76.84 -155.16
CA ARG A 728 -21.24 76.90 -153.71
C ARG A 728 -21.33 75.52 -153.01
N LEU A 729 -21.35 74.39 -153.73
CA LEU A 729 -21.75 73.08 -153.19
C LEU A 729 -20.63 72.18 -152.61
N ALA A 730 -19.35 72.57 -152.71
CA ALA A 730 -18.21 71.69 -152.39
C ALA A 730 -17.77 71.66 -150.90
N ALA A 731 -18.50 72.30 -149.97
CA ALA A 731 -17.85 72.87 -148.78
C ALA A 731 -18.09 72.24 -147.38
N LYS A 732 -19.06 71.31 -147.14
CA LYS A 732 -19.35 70.80 -145.77
C LYS A 732 -20.31 69.58 -145.70
N LYS A 733 -19.99 68.51 -144.94
CA LYS A 733 -20.92 67.62 -144.14
C LYS A 733 -20.27 66.40 -143.45
N GLY A 734 -20.96 65.77 -142.47
CA GLY A 734 -20.63 64.46 -141.83
C GLY A 734 -21.67 63.95 -140.79
N GLN A 735 -21.60 62.66 -140.39
CA GLN A 735 -22.44 61.91 -139.38
C GLN A 735 -23.97 61.82 -139.67
N PRO A 736 -24.88 61.11 -138.92
CA PRO A 736 -24.84 60.29 -137.66
C PRO A 736 -25.34 58.79 -137.85
N THR A 737 -26.12 57.99 -137.05
CA THR A 737 -27.02 58.14 -135.85
C THR A 737 -27.48 56.81 -135.13
N SER A 738 -27.74 56.87 -133.81
CA SER A 738 -28.91 56.33 -133.02
C SER A 738 -29.16 54.85 -132.53
N GLN A 739 -28.74 53.75 -133.17
CA GLN A 739 -29.46 52.45 -132.95
C GLN A 739 -29.21 51.59 -131.68
N THR A 740 -28.37 51.97 -130.72
CA THR A 740 -27.96 51.07 -129.60
C THR A 740 -28.91 51.01 -128.40
N VAL A 741 -29.48 52.14 -127.98
CA VAL A 741 -30.05 52.35 -126.62
C VAL A 741 -31.26 51.45 -126.27
N GLN A 742 -32.02 50.97 -127.26
CA GLN A 742 -33.24 50.19 -126.99
C GLN A 742 -33.01 48.74 -126.56
N LYS A 743 -31.80 48.17 -126.74
CA LYS A 743 -31.53 46.77 -126.37
C LYS A 743 -31.28 46.57 -124.87
N GLU A 744 -30.62 47.54 -124.22
CA GLU A 744 -30.12 47.42 -122.84
C GLU A 744 -31.26 47.34 -121.81
N VAL A 745 -32.37 48.07 -122.06
CA VAL A 745 -33.55 48.12 -121.18
C VAL A 745 -34.24 46.75 -121.02
N LEU A 746 -34.19 45.90 -122.05
CA LEU A 746 -34.80 44.56 -122.01
C LEU A 746 -33.93 43.55 -121.26
N GLU A 747 -32.60 43.70 -121.26
CA GLU A 747 -31.72 42.84 -120.46
C GLU A 747 -31.89 43.09 -118.95
N LEU A 748 -32.01 44.36 -118.53
CA LEU A 748 -32.09 44.72 -117.12
C LEU A 748 -33.29 44.09 -116.41
N LYS A 749 -34.46 44.02 -117.06
CA LYS A 749 -35.64 43.33 -116.49
C LYS A 749 -35.48 41.81 -116.38
N ARG A 750 -34.60 41.20 -117.19
CA ARG A 750 -34.27 39.76 -117.10
C ARG A 750 -33.29 39.50 -115.96
N LYS A 751 -32.26 40.34 -115.83
CA LYS A 751 -31.25 40.30 -114.75
C LYS A 751 -31.87 40.42 -113.35
N VAL A 752 -32.88 41.27 -113.15
CA VAL A 752 -33.58 41.40 -111.85
C VAL A 752 -34.38 40.14 -111.46
N LYS A 753 -34.96 39.40 -112.41
CA LYS A 753 -35.66 38.14 -112.10
C LYS A 753 -34.71 36.98 -111.83
N GLN A 754 -33.52 36.97 -112.43
CA GLN A 754 -32.46 36.04 -112.05
C GLN A 754 -31.99 36.34 -110.62
N ALA A 755 -31.62 37.59 -110.30
CA ALA A 755 -31.11 37.96 -108.98
C ALA A 755 -32.01 37.55 -107.78
N ILE A 756 -33.34 37.47 -107.95
CA ILE A 756 -34.26 37.01 -106.89
C ILE A 756 -34.31 35.47 -106.76
N ALA A 757 -34.10 34.73 -107.86
CA ALA A 757 -33.91 33.28 -107.81
C ALA A 757 -32.50 32.93 -107.28
N ASP A 758 -31.49 33.64 -107.77
CA ASP A 758 -30.09 33.51 -107.35
C ASP A 758 -29.93 33.81 -105.85
N ALA A 759 -30.68 34.78 -105.30
CA ALA A 759 -30.70 35.07 -103.86
C ALA A 759 -31.36 33.96 -103.02
N ARG A 760 -32.33 33.22 -103.56
CA ARG A 760 -32.93 32.08 -102.84
C ARG A 760 -32.05 30.84 -102.88
N HIS A 761 -31.46 30.55 -104.04
CA HIS A 761 -30.39 29.56 -104.13
C HIS A 761 -29.20 29.94 -103.25
N ALA A 762 -28.85 31.22 -103.12
CA ALA A 762 -27.82 31.64 -102.17
C ALA A 762 -28.21 31.35 -100.70
N GLN A 763 -29.48 31.44 -100.31
CA GLN A 763 -29.91 31.08 -98.95
C GLN A 763 -29.94 29.57 -98.70
N GLU A 764 -30.37 28.76 -99.69
CA GLU A 764 -30.28 27.29 -99.60
C GLU A 764 -28.81 26.84 -99.59
N ASN A 765 -27.97 27.39 -100.48
CA ASN A 765 -26.53 27.15 -100.50
C ASN A 765 -25.82 27.64 -99.23
N ILE A 766 -26.33 28.67 -98.52
CA ILE A 766 -25.79 29.08 -97.21
C ILE A 766 -26.17 28.05 -96.15
N ALA A 767 -27.40 27.53 -96.12
CA ALA A 767 -27.79 26.49 -95.17
C ALA A 767 -27.05 25.15 -95.42
N GLU A 768 -26.82 24.79 -96.68
CA GLU A 768 -25.97 23.66 -97.05
C GLU A 768 -24.49 23.94 -96.71
N ALA A 769 -23.97 25.15 -97.00
CA ALA A 769 -22.61 25.53 -96.62
C ALA A 769 -22.40 25.60 -95.10
N ASP A 770 -23.39 25.99 -94.30
CA ASP A 770 -23.30 25.99 -92.84
C ASP A 770 -23.22 24.55 -92.32
N ALA A 771 -24.05 23.64 -92.83
CA ALA A 771 -23.98 22.21 -92.52
C ALA A 771 -22.66 21.56 -93.00
N GLU A 772 -22.17 21.94 -94.18
CA GLU A 772 -20.84 21.58 -94.64
C GLU A 772 -19.76 22.20 -93.75
N THR A 773 -19.91 23.42 -93.22
CA THR A 773 -18.92 24.01 -92.30
C THR A 773 -18.90 23.32 -90.95
N GLU A 774 -20.00 22.75 -90.45
CA GLU A 774 -19.97 21.89 -89.27
C GLU A 774 -19.26 20.55 -89.55
N ALA A 775 -19.51 19.94 -90.70
CA ALA A 775 -18.82 18.70 -91.10
C ALA A 775 -17.32 18.95 -91.38
N VAL A 776 -16.99 20.07 -92.01
CA VAL A 776 -15.63 20.57 -92.24
C VAL A 776 -14.99 20.99 -90.93
N GLN A 777 -15.69 21.56 -89.96
CA GLN A 777 -15.14 21.85 -88.62
C GLN A 777 -14.78 20.56 -87.88
N ARG A 778 -15.67 19.56 -87.85
CA ARG A 778 -15.39 18.26 -87.20
C ARG A 778 -14.22 17.53 -87.86
N SER A 779 -14.21 17.47 -89.20
CA SER A 779 -13.06 16.92 -89.93
C SER A 779 -11.81 17.80 -89.86
N VAL A 780 -11.92 19.13 -89.66
CA VAL A 780 -10.78 20.00 -89.34
C VAL A 780 -10.30 19.78 -87.91
N GLU A 781 -11.15 19.41 -86.95
CA GLU A 781 -10.74 18.98 -85.60
C GLU A 781 -10.00 17.64 -85.63
N GLU A 782 -10.47 16.69 -86.45
CA GLU A 782 -9.80 15.41 -86.72
C GLU A 782 -8.48 15.63 -87.47
N TYR A 783 -8.48 16.39 -88.58
CA TYR A 783 -7.27 16.80 -89.28
C TYR A 783 -6.37 17.72 -88.46
N ARG A 784 -6.84 18.43 -87.43
CA ARG A 784 -6.00 19.16 -86.46
C ARG A 784 -5.29 18.21 -85.51
N GLN A 785 -5.95 17.12 -85.10
CA GLN A 785 -5.31 16.06 -84.32
C GLN A 785 -4.33 15.25 -85.17
N GLU A 786 -4.69 14.89 -86.40
CA GLU A 786 -3.77 14.25 -87.35
C GLU A 786 -2.63 15.17 -87.75
N THR A 787 -2.86 16.46 -88.03
CA THR A 787 -1.77 17.42 -88.31
C THR A 787 -0.98 17.80 -87.06
N ALA A 788 -1.50 17.65 -85.84
CA ALA A 788 -0.67 17.74 -84.63
C ALA A 788 0.25 16.52 -84.49
N GLN A 789 -0.25 15.31 -84.76
CA GLN A 789 0.55 14.08 -84.77
C GLN A 789 1.59 14.12 -85.90
N LEU A 790 1.16 14.40 -87.13
CA LEU A 790 2.03 14.61 -88.30
C LEU A 790 2.93 15.83 -88.13
N SER A 791 2.58 16.88 -87.37
CA SER A 791 3.51 17.98 -87.04
C SER A 791 4.58 17.54 -86.05
N SER A 792 4.27 16.67 -85.09
CA SER A 792 5.31 16.10 -84.21
C SER A 792 6.23 15.14 -84.97
N GLN A 793 5.68 14.27 -85.83
CA GLN A 793 6.47 13.41 -86.73
C GLN A 793 7.25 14.22 -87.77
N TYR A 794 6.65 15.27 -88.35
CA TYR A 794 7.30 16.19 -89.28
C TYR A 794 8.41 16.98 -88.59
N LYS A 795 8.25 17.43 -87.33
CA LYS A 795 9.33 18.06 -86.56
C LYS A 795 10.48 17.09 -86.30
N GLN A 796 10.21 15.86 -85.87
CA GLN A 796 11.24 14.84 -85.69
C GLN A 796 11.95 14.49 -87.02
N LEU A 797 11.20 14.39 -88.12
CA LEU A 797 11.75 14.21 -89.46
C LEU A 797 12.45 15.46 -89.98
N GLN A 798 12.04 16.67 -89.60
CA GLN A 798 12.66 17.93 -89.99
C GLN A 798 13.96 18.14 -89.23
N GLU A 799 14.04 17.82 -87.94
CA GLU A 799 15.30 17.78 -87.19
C GLU A 799 16.25 16.73 -87.79
N ARG A 800 15.74 15.54 -88.14
CA ARG A 800 16.52 14.50 -88.83
C ARG A 800 16.98 14.93 -90.22
N VAL A 801 16.12 15.61 -90.98
CA VAL A 801 16.43 16.15 -92.31
C VAL A 801 17.35 17.36 -92.22
N MET A 802 17.27 18.21 -91.20
CA MET A 802 18.20 19.34 -91.04
C MET A 802 19.58 18.86 -90.57
N SER A 803 19.66 17.82 -89.74
CA SER A 803 20.93 17.12 -89.45
C SER A 803 21.54 16.53 -90.72
N LEU A 804 20.80 15.69 -91.46
CA LEU A 804 21.27 15.07 -92.70
C LEU A 804 21.48 16.07 -93.85
N HIS A 805 20.74 17.19 -93.87
CA HIS A 805 20.93 18.28 -94.82
C HIS A 805 22.15 19.10 -94.45
N GLY A 806 22.44 19.36 -93.17
CA GLY A 806 23.68 19.99 -92.72
C GLY A 806 24.91 19.16 -93.11
N GLU A 807 24.88 17.86 -92.83
CA GLU A 807 25.92 16.91 -93.28
C GLU A 807 26.03 16.88 -94.82
N ARG A 808 24.91 16.78 -95.55
CA ARG A 808 24.91 16.82 -97.02
C ARG A 808 25.40 18.17 -97.55
N GLN A 809 25.08 19.28 -96.89
CA GLN A 809 25.42 20.64 -97.32
C GLN A 809 26.92 20.88 -97.12
N GLN A 810 27.50 20.47 -95.99
CA GLN A 810 28.97 20.49 -95.80
C GLN A 810 29.68 19.56 -96.79
N ASN A 811 29.15 18.35 -97.02
CA ASN A 811 29.70 17.43 -98.04
C ASN A 811 29.54 17.96 -99.47
N LEU A 812 28.50 18.77 -99.74
CA LEU A 812 28.29 19.41 -101.05
C LEU A 812 29.15 20.67 -101.20
N GLU A 813 29.30 21.50 -100.18
CA GLU A 813 30.15 22.71 -100.21
C GLU A 813 31.63 22.33 -100.33
N THR A 814 32.09 21.27 -99.64
CA THR A 814 33.43 20.72 -99.84
C THR A 814 33.61 20.10 -101.22
N LEU A 815 32.66 19.28 -101.70
CA LEU A 815 32.74 18.65 -103.02
C LEU A 815 32.59 19.65 -104.17
N VAL A 816 31.80 20.72 -104.02
CA VAL A 816 31.71 21.85 -104.96
C VAL A 816 32.99 22.68 -104.90
N HIS A 817 33.57 22.93 -103.71
CA HIS A 817 34.87 23.59 -103.63
C HIS A 817 35.97 22.79 -104.33
N HIS A 818 35.99 21.46 -104.18
CA HIS A 818 36.89 20.57 -104.93
C HIS A 818 36.57 20.55 -106.43
N GLN A 819 35.29 20.53 -106.84
CA GLN A 819 34.94 20.59 -108.25
C GLN A 819 35.22 21.95 -108.90
N ASP A 820 35.14 23.05 -108.16
CA ASP A 820 35.38 24.40 -108.69
C ASP A 820 36.86 24.78 -108.64
N THR A 821 37.66 24.22 -107.72
CA THR A 821 39.12 24.25 -107.86
C THR A 821 39.56 23.38 -109.05
N ILE A 822 38.99 22.17 -109.24
CA ILE A 822 39.24 21.35 -110.44
C ILE A 822 38.83 22.11 -111.72
N LYS A 823 37.61 22.66 -111.82
CA LYS A 823 37.18 23.49 -112.97
C LYS A 823 38.01 24.76 -113.14
N TYR A 824 38.60 25.32 -112.08
CA TYR A 824 39.55 26.43 -112.20
C TYR A 824 40.85 25.95 -112.87
N PHE A 825 41.39 24.80 -112.46
CA PHE A 825 42.57 24.20 -113.09
C PHE A 825 42.28 23.76 -114.54
N GLU A 826 41.20 23.02 -114.79
CA GLU A 826 40.73 22.66 -116.14
C GLU A 826 40.42 23.91 -117.00
N GLY A 827 39.87 24.97 -116.41
CA GLY A 827 39.59 26.24 -117.08
C GLY A 827 40.86 27.03 -117.42
N VAL A 828 41.93 26.86 -116.63
CA VAL A 828 43.27 27.37 -116.89
C VAL A 828 44.00 26.55 -117.97
N GLU A 829 43.84 25.22 -117.99
CA GLU A 829 44.42 24.33 -119.00
C GLU A 829 43.70 24.47 -120.36
N ALA A 830 42.37 24.53 -120.36
CA ALA A 830 41.56 24.81 -121.55
C ALA A 830 41.60 26.29 -121.99
N GLY A 831 42.38 27.14 -121.31
CA GLY A 831 42.63 28.54 -121.67
C GLY A 831 41.43 29.50 -121.55
N ARG A 832 40.29 29.04 -121.02
CA ARG A 832 39.04 29.83 -120.92
C ARG A 832 39.00 30.73 -119.69
N GLN A 833 39.85 30.48 -118.68
CA GLN A 833 40.10 31.40 -117.58
C GLN A 833 41.59 31.72 -117.48
N ARG A 834 41.92 33.00 -117.23
CA ARG A 834 43.31 33.40 -116.96
C ARG A 834 43.73 32.91 -115.58
N ARG A 835 44.97 32.39 -115.47
CA ARG A 835 45.71 32.37 -114.20
C ARG A 835 45.66 33.78 -113.60
N ARG A 836 45.11 33.93 -112.38
CA ARG A 836 44.78 35.26 -111.81
C ARG A 836 46.01 36.16 -111.61
N TYR A 837 47.19 35.55 -111.45
CA TYR A 837 48.49 36.21 -111.49
C TYR A 837 49.39 35.46 -112.47
N LYS A 838 50.28 36.17 -113.17
CA LYS A 838 51.21 35.60 -114.16
C LYS A 838 52.64 35.46 -113.65
N ASP A 839 53.01 36.24 -112.64
CA ASP A 839 54.37 36.43 -112.16
C ASP A 839 54.54 35.73 -110.80
N PRO A 840 55.45 34.74 -110.65
CA PRO A 840 55.54 33.92 -109.43
C PRO A 840 55.83 34.72 -108.14
N GLU A 841 56.69 35.73 -108.23
CA GLU A 841 57.16 36.51 -107.07
C GLU A 841 56.07 37.39 -106.45
N VAL A 842 55.02 37.72 -107.21
CA VAL A 842 53.89 38.55 -106.74
C VAL A 842 52.81 37.69 -106.05
N TYR A 843 52.93 36.36 -106.10
CA TYR A 843 51.96 35.42 -105.56
C TYR A 843 51.85 35.44 -104.01
N PRO A 844 52.94 35.27 -103.22
CA PRO A 844 52.84 35.14 -101.76
C PRO A 844 52.28 36.40 -101.08
N SER A 845 52.80 37.58 -101.41
CA SER A 845 52.31 38.85 -100.85
C SER A 845 50.83 39.12 -101.15
N LYS A 846 50.30 38.60 -102.28
CA LYS A 846 48.87 38.67 -102.60
C LYS A 846 48.05 37.53 -101.99
N LEU A 847 48.69 36.41 -101.60
CA LEU A 847 48.06 35.37 -100.80
C LEU A 847 47.83 35.89 -99.37
N GLU A 848 48.85 36.46 -98.72
CA GLU A 848 48.74 37.09 -97.40
C GLU A 848 47.67 38.20 -97.41
N ALA A 849 47.60 39.01 -98.47
CA ALA A 849 46.57 40.04 -98.63
C ALA A 849 45.16 39.49 -98.94
N GLN A 850 45.01 38.21 -99.32
CA GLN A 850 43.72 37.50 -99.36
C GLN A 850 43.39 36.93 -97.98
N GLU A 851 44.34 36.27 -97.31
CA GLU A 851 44.16 35.69 -95.97
C GLU A 851 43.77 36.75 -94.93
N ASN A 852 44.48 37.88 -94.88
CA ASN A 852 44.12 39.00 -94.00
C ASN A 852 42.71 39.55 -94.31
N LYS A 853 42.25 39.50 -95.56
CA LYS A 853 40.87 39.87 -95.93
C LYS A 853 39.84 38.80 -95.52
N LEU A 854 40.18 37.52 -95.62
CA LEU A 854 39.32 36.42 -95.17
C LEU A 854 39.19 36.42 -93.63
N GLN A 855 40.27 36.68 -92.89
CA GLN A 855 40.22 36.87 -91.43
C GLN A 855 39.40 38.11 -91.04
N ALA A 856 39.57 39.24 -91.74
CA ALA A 856 38.73 40.42 -91.50
C ALA A 856 37.24 40.16 -91.79
N LEU A 857 36.92 39.44 -92.87
CA LEU A 857 35.55 39.04 -93.19
C LEU A 857 34.98 38.05 -92.16
N HIS A 858 35.77 37.10 -91.65
CA HIS A 858 35.37 36.22 -90.55
C HIS A 858 35.04 37.04 -89.29
N GLY A 859 35.84 38.05 -88.95
CA GLY A 859 35.56 38.95 -87.83
C GLY A 859 34.26 39.76 -88.01
N VAL A 860 33.97 40.21 -89.22
CA VAL A 860 32.70 40.91 -89.53
C VAL A 860 31.50 39.96 -89.45
N VAL A 861 31.62 38.71 -89.93
CA VAL A 861 30.55 37.69 -89.81
C VAL A 861 30.29 37.34 -88.35
N ASP A 862 31.32 37.24 -87.51
CA ASP A 862 31.16 37.00 -86.07
C ASP A 862 30.58 38.21 -85.31
N TYR A 863 30.81 39.43 -85.79
CA TYR A 863 30.13 40.63 -85.28
C TYR A 863 28.64 40.65 -85.67
N MET A 864 28.32 40.32 -86.93
CA MET A 864 26.93 40.20 -87.42
C MET A 864 26.13 39.14 -86.65
N LEU A 865 26.73 37.95 -86.43
CA LEU A 865 26.13 36.84 -85.66
C LEU A 865 25.78 37.20 -84.20
N ASN A 866 26.43 38.20 -83.62
CA ASN A 866 26.13 38.69 -82.27
C ASN A 866 25.07 39.80 -82.23
N ILE A 867 24.68 40.36 -83.38
CA ILE A 867 23.67 41.44 -83.48
C ILE A 867 22.33 40.90 -83.98
N GLU A 868 22.32 39.99 -84.96
CA GLU A 868 21.10 39.33 -85.47
C GLU A 868 21.15 37.81 -85.27
N PRO A 869 20.65 37.27 -84.13
CA PRO A 869 20.63 35.83 -83.88
C PRO A 869 19.69 35.06 -84.83
N GLU A 870 18.78 35.73 -85.53
CA GLU A 870 17.87 35.14 -86.51
C GLU A 870 18.55 34.85 -87.87
N ALA A 871 19.61 35.60 -88.22
CA ALA A 871 20.39 35.39 -89.45
C ALA A 871 21.35 34.17 -89.39
N ARG A 872 21.42 33.55 -88.21
CA ARG A 872 22.37 32.48 -87.84
C ARG A 872 22.53 31.33 -88.85
N PRO A 873 21.48 30.65 -89.38
CA PRO A 873 21.69 29.49 -90.25
C PRO A 873 22.35 29.83 -91.60
N MET A 874 22.20 31.06 -92.11
CA MET A 874 22.92 31.50 -93.32
C MET A 874 24.35 31.96 -93.01
N LEU A 875 24.54 32.68 -91.91
CA LEU A 875 25.86 33.17 -91.49
C LEU A 875 26.78 32.05 -90.98
N GLU A 876 26.25 30.97 -90.39
CA GLU A 876 27.06 29.81 -89.99
C GLU A 876 27.59 29.00 -91.20
N SER A 877 26.83 28.87 -92.30
CA SER A 877 27.36 28.29 -93.57
C SER A 877 28.50 29.15 -94.15
N ILE A 878 28.30 30.47 -94.21
CA ILE A 878 29.33 31.42 -94.67
C ILE A 878 30.57 31.36 -93.77
N LYS A 879 30.39 31.24 -92.45
CA LYS A 879 31.48 31.05 -91.48
C LYS A 879 32.25 29.75 -91.72
N SER A 880 31.57 28.62 -91.97
CA SER A 880 32.25 27.36 -92.31
C SER A 880 32.99 27.43 -93.66
N LEU A 881 32.44 28.11 -94.66
CA LEU A 881 33.11 28.32 -95.95
C LEU A 881 34.38 29.18 -95.83
N ILE A 882 34.35 30.27 -95.06
CA ILE A 882 35.53 31.11 -94.80
C ILE A 882 36.56 30.32 -93.96
N GLY A 883 36.11 29.56 -92.95
CA GLY A 883 36.97 28.69 -92.14
C GLY A 883 37.66 27.60 -92.96
N LEU A 884 36.97 26.97 -93.91
CA LEU A 884 37.54 25.99 -94.83
C LEU A 884 38.61 26.62 -95.74
N GLN A 885 38.36 27.81 -96.29
CA GLN A 885 39.35 28.52 -97.12
C GLN A 885 40.62 28.90 -96.33
N LEU A 886 40.49 29.26 -95.05
CA LEU A 886 41.62 29.50 -94.14
C LEU A 886 42.36 28.22 -93.71
N GLN A 887 41.70 27.04 -93.70
CA GLN A 887 42.38 25.77 -93.43
C GLN A 887 43.14 25.21 -94.64
N VAL A 888 42.72 25.55 -95.87
CA VAL A 888 43.39 25.10 -97.09
C VAL A 888 44.67 25.89 -97.35
N SER A 889 44.69 27.22 -97.14
CA SER A 889 45.90 28.02 -97.38
C SER A 889 47.09 27.59 -96.52
N HIS A 890 46.85 27.25 -95.26
CA HIS A 890 47.87 26.69 -94.35
C HIS A 890 48.33 25.25 -94.67
N LYS A 891 47.74 24.55 -95.66
CA LYS A 891 48.06 23.16 -96.00
C LYS A 891 48.67 22.93 -97.38
N THR A 892 49.01 24.00 -98.10
CA THR A 892 49.82 23.93 -99.34
C THR A 892 51.03 24.85 -99.28
N ILE A 893 52.08 24.33 -98.63
CA ILE A 893 53.49 24.59 -98.96
C ILE A 893 53.97 23.40 -99.80
#